data_AF-A0A1J4K2V8-F1
#
_entry.id   AF-A0A1J4K2V8-F1
#
_cell.length_a   1.000
_cell.length_b   1.000
_cell.length_c   1.000
_cell.angle_alpha   90.00
_cell.angle_beta   90.00
_cell.angle_gamma   90.00
#
_symmetry.space_group_name_H-M   'P 1'
#
loop_
_entity.id
_entity.type
_entity.pdbx_description
1 polymer ?
#
loop_
_entity_poly.entity_id
_entity_poly.type
_entity_poly.pdbx_seq_one_letter_code
_entity_poly.pdbx_strand_id
1 'polypeptide(L)'
;MDCFTCHLYSQSTAFKSSIPHINCCRPLRPDDEETKIINLHIESQNIPNDGINNQDFLCVMLIFGHRGWEKYARTEASFSNYSRKWVQPITVMSDMKLFRFDVYQIKSDLYSLRQQVFIGDCEVELQELLKQDEVKIPLRLSYEFSKYSNGFSHQNNNSSTPPSPRRHKSPKNSPSEKSDNIPCLIIKHRELEKNTKGSFYFKMSYRSYLKIPFFKKPSYYFEIELVKNNILVYRSNNVKIASHTFEFDTVELNQQLLSGSSLKNPIRISIHEVHKQDQILLSFETTIDALTCLSKSNYPIDDILGNSIGEFDISYIGSNENMRIDDLKLNGISFQSIFAIDFANGKQYLDSFRIAISEIGDSLNAVAQKRPYIAFGFGKITDKKYLFKLNKSIYFNSIKNVMNNYRDRLLKQENLPKISKLVPVIKHAKKYAINKWTESHTFSIVTIFTNGHVEDFQESINEIVNCEDLPMAFLIVTINSIKNKFAALSHKEKRSKNKEGKISRRKMFKVLFYGNSMVNQPKNLKVSRRAAIKMIQAWANKEEKDTLDYECDCYGSFNKEFNDTSSMASESDYLMSESDREDGKEENIVSTDEFDLNVDLNEETKTGNHSPITKEQNTKNEENIQNEENIQNEENIKNEENIKNDENIQNDENIQNEEKKEVEIDESVEGK
;
A
#
# COMPACT_ATOMS: atom_id res chain seq x y z
N MET A 1 1.05 2.31 -6.94
CA MET A 1 0.26 3.50 -6.57
C MET A 1 -0.78 3.03 -5.59
N ASP A 2 -0.84 3.68 -4.44
CA ASP A 2 -0.90 2.98 -3.15
C ASP A 2 -2.20 2.32 -2.78
N CYS A 3 -2.14 1.02 -2.55
CA CYS A 3 -3.25 0.18 -2.14
C CYS A 3 -3.83 0.64 -0.78
N PHE A 4 -5.04 1.19 -0.80
CA PHE A 4 -6.02 0.85 0.22
C PHE A 4 -7.25 0.31 -0.52
N THR A 5 -7.44 -1.01 -0.48
CA THR A 5 -8.79 -1.54 -0.37
C THR A 5 -9.20 -1.22 1.05
N CYS A 6 -10.06 -0.23 1.23
CA CYS A 6 -10.48 0.30 2.51
C CYS A 6 -11.44 -0.66 3.24
N HIS A 7 -11.21 -1.98 3.23
CA HIS A 7 -11.91 -2.86 4.18
C HIS A 7 -11.61 -2.50 5.65
N LEU A 8 -10.62 -1.63 5.88
CA LEU A 8 -10.33 -0.97 7.16
C LEU A 8 -11.16 0.32 7.42
N TYR A 9 -11.79 0.91 6.41
CA TYR A 9 -12.42 2.24 6.49
C TYR A 9 -13.70 2.27 7.32
N SER A 10 -14.51 1.21 7.27
CA SER A 10 -15.74 1.12 8.07
C SER A 10 -15.61 0.29 9.34
N GLN A 11 -14.53 -0.49 9.51
CA GLN A 11 -14.39 -1.44 10.63
C GLN A 11 -13.31 -1.10 11.67
N SER A 12 -12.39 -0.16 11.43
CA SER A 12 -11.46 0.27 12.48
C SER A 12 -11.73 1.70 12.90
N THR A 13 -12.28 1.86 14.10
CA THR A 13 -12.28 3.13 14.85
C THR A 13 -10.86 3.62 15.21
N ALA A 14 -9.80 2.94 14.76
CA ALA A 14 -8.39 3.28 14.98
C ALA A 14 -7.71 3.58 13.63
N PHE A 15 -7.39 4.86 13.40
CA PHE A 15 -6.48 5.28 12.33
C PHE A 15 -5.10 4.64 12.55
N LYS A 16 -4.46 4.18 11.47
CA LYS A 16 -3.11 3.60 11.50
C LYS A 16 -2.06 4.68 11.27
N SER A 17 -0.85 4.46 11.77
CA SER A 17 0.26 5.38 11.53
C SER A 17 0.51 5.60 10.04
N SER A 18 0.88 6.83 9.71
CA SER A 18 1.28 7.28 8.38
C SER A 18 2.74 7.70 8.42
N ILE A 19 3.52 7.14 7.49
CA ILE A 19 4.98 7.31 7.42
C ILE A 19 5.34 7.68 5.97
N PRO A 20 6.27 8.62 5.76
CA PRO A 20 6.77 8.96 4.44
C PRO A 20 7.50 7.77 3.85
N HIS A 21 7.39 7.63 2.53
CA HIS A 21 8.14 6.66 1.74
C HIS A 21 8.38 7.27 0.36
N ILE A 22 9.20 6.60 -0.46
CA ILE A 22 9.42 7.04 -1.84
C ILE A 22 8.21 6.68 -2.69
N ASN A 23 7.46 7.71 -3.04
CA ASN A 23 6.18 7.66 -3.72
C ASN A 23 6.31 8.23 -5.14
N CYS A 24 6.59 7.33 -6.08
CA CYS A 24 6.67 7.62 -7.50
C CYS A 24 6.29 6.35 -8.28
N CYS A 25 5.68 6.52 -9.47
CA CYS A 25 5.46 5.40 -10.38
C CYS A 25 6.61 5.17 -11.36
N ARG A 26 7.44 6.20 -11.59
CA ARG A 26 8.62 6.10 -12.46
C ARG A 26 9.86 5.77 -11.64
N PRO A 27 10.79 4.95 -12.17
CA PRO A 27 12.11 4.77 -11.57
C PRO A 27 12.80 6.11 -11.35
N LEU A 28 13.45 6.29 -10.20
CA LEU A 28 14.26 7.47 -9.89
C LEU A 28 15.66 7.28 -10.46
N ARG A 29 15.75 7.36 -11.78
CA ARG A 29 17.02 7.29 -12.51
C ARG A 29 17.29 8.61 -13.19
N PRO A 30 18.12 9.45 -12.56
CA PRO A 30 18.53 10.68 -13.20
C PRO A 30 19.41 10.34 -14.43
N ASP A 31 19.12 10.98 -15.56
CA ASP A 31 19.88 10.79 -16.81
C ASP A 31 21.26 11.47 -16.76
N ASP A 32 21.42 12.47 -15.89
CA ASP A 32 22.69 13.14 -15.57
C ASP A 32 22.95 13.17 -14.05
N GLU A 33 24.18 13.47 -13.63
CA GLU A 33 24.48 13.56 -12.19
C GLU A 33 23.87 14.80 -11.51
N GLU A 34 23.49 15.82 -12.31
CA GLU A 34 22.91 17.08 -11.83
C GLU A 34 21.42 16.94 -11.46
N THR A 35 20.74 15.91 -11.96
CA THR A 35 19.32 15.71 -11.72
C THR A 35 19.09 15.29 -10.28
N LYS A 36 18.38 16.17 -9.57
CA LYS A 36 18.04 16.07 -8.17
C LYS A 36 16.76 15.28 -7.99
N ILE A 37 16.67 14.59 -6.85
CA ILE A 37 15.44 13.92 -6.42
C ILE A 37 14.79 14.83 -5.38
N ILE A 38 13.50 15.11 -5.54
CA ILE A 38 12.78 16.11 -4.76
C ILE A 38 11.50 15.48 -4.21
N ASN A 39 11.25 15.63 -2.92
CA ASN A 39 9.96 15.34 -2.32
C ASN A 39 9.10 16.59 -2.32
N LEU A 40 7.91 16.48 -2.91
CA LEU A 40 6.83 17.46 -2.82
C LEU A 40 5.89 17.04 -1.69
N HIS A 41 5.76 17.90 -0.68
CA HIS A 41 4.86 17.72 0.45
C HIS A 41 3.62 18.59 0.23
N ILE A 42 2.45 17.98 0.38
CA ILE A 42 1.18 18.59 -0.01
C ILE A 42 0.38 18.89 1.25
N GLU A 43 -0.17 20.09 1.31
CA GLU A 43 -1.19 20.50 2.27
C GLU A 43 -2.34 21.17 1.52
N SER A 44 -3.47 21.35 2.18
CA SER A 44 -4.63 22.01 1.59
C SER A 44 -5.25 23.03 2.52
N GLN A 45 -5.83 24.07 1.92
CA GLN A 45 -6.51 25.13 2.65
C GLN A 45 -7.87 25.40 1.99
N ASN A 46 -8.90 25.59 2.81
CA ASN A 46 -10.25 25.97 2.38
C ASN A 46 -10.88 25.07 1.29
N ILE A 47 -10.57 23.78 1.27
CA ILE A 47 -11.17 22.84 0.32
C ILE A 47 -12.69 22.71 0.61
N PRO A 48 -13.57 22.98 -0.37
CA PRO A 48 -15.00 22.82 -0.19
C PRO A 48 -15.37 21.34 -0.03
N ASN A 49 -16.45 21.08 0.70
CA ASN A 49 -17.07 19.77 0.80
C ASN A 49 -18.51 19.86 0.26
N ASP A 50 -19.06 18.71 -0.11
CA ASP A 50 -20.43 18.59 -0.64
C ASP A 50 -21.54 18.76 0.42
N GLY A 51 -21.18 18.88 1.70
CA GLY A 51 -22.12 18.96 2.84
C GLY A 51 -22.73 17.62 3.24
N ILE A 52 -22.36 16.52 2.59
CA ILE A 52 -22.95 15.19 2.77
C ILE A 52 -21.88 14.21 3.27
N ASN A 53 -20.74 14.17 2.58
CA ASN A 53 -19.63 13.29 2.91
C ASN A 53 -18.69 13.96 3.90
N ASN A 54 -17.91 13.14 4.61
CA ASN A 54 -16.84 13.64 5.46
C ASN A 54 -15.86 14.50 4.65
N GLN A 55 -15.16 15.40 5.33
CA GLN A 55 -14.15 16.26 4.72
C GLN A 55 -12.82 15.52 4.54
N ASP A 56 -12.90 14.32 3.98
CA ASP A 56 -11.78 13.42 3.76
C ASP A 56 -11.32 13.55 2.30
N PHE A 57 -10.04 13.84 2.12
CA PHE A 57 -9.50 14.22 0.81
C PHE A 57 -8.28 13.39 0.42
N LEU A 58 -8.08 13.25 -0.88
CA LEU A 58 -6.83 12.75 -1.45
C LEU A 58 -6.40 13.63 -2.61
N CYS A 59 -5.09 13.69 -2.85
CA CYS A 59 -4.49 14.39 -3.98
C CYS A 59 -3.82 13.39 -4.93
N VAL A 60 -4.00 13.57 -6.23
CA VAL A 60 -3.39 12.75 -7.29
C VAL A 60 -2.56 13.67 -8.17
N MET A 61 -1.27 13.37 -8.30
CA MET A 61 -0.41 14.07 -9.24
C MET A 61 -0.35 13.34 -10.57
N LEU A 62 -0.52 14.10 -11.64
CA LEU A 62 -0.33 13.68 -13.01
C LEU A 62 0.84 14.44 -13.62
N ILE A 63 1.46 13.81 -14.60
CA ILE A 63 2.57 14.37 -15.37
C ILE A 63 2.20 14.34 -16.84
N PHE A 64 2.75 15.28 -17.61
CA PHE A 64 2.50 15.33 -19.05
C PHE A 64 3.45 14.36 -19.78
N GLY A 65 2.88 13.28 -20.33
CA GLY A 65 3.58 12.27 -21.13
C GLY A 65 3.23 12.35 -22.62
N HIS A 66 3.72 11.39 -23.40
CA HIS A 66 3.48 11.35 -24.87
C HIS A 66 2.01 11.17 -25.24
N ARG A 67 1.19 10.63 -24.33
CA ARG A 67 -0.26 10.41 -24.52
C ARG A 67 -1.11 11.43 -23.76
N GLY A 68 -0.52 12.56 -23.35
CA GLY A 68 -1.17 13.56 -22.51
C GLY A 68 -0.94 13.28 -21.02
N TRP A 69 -1.92 13.63 -20.18
CA TRP A 69 -1.81 13.49 -18.74
C TRP A 69 -1.81 12.02 -18.29
N GLU A 70 -0.75 11.62 -17.61
CA GLU A 70 -0.55 10.29 -17.06
C GLU A 70 -0.47 10.37 -15.53
N LYS A 71 -1.15 9.44 -14.85
CA LYS A 71 -1.07 9.37 -13.38
C LYS A 71 0.36 9.06 -12.95
N TYR A 72 0.86 9.81 -11.98
CA TYR A 72 2.22 9.68 -11.48
C TYR A 72 2.28 9.13 -10.05
N ALA A 73 1.56 9.77 -9.13
CA ALA A 73 1.54 9.41 -7.73
C ALA A 73 0.23 9.89 -7.10
N ARG A 74 -0.03 9.44 -5.89
CA ARG A 74 -1.16 9.91 -5.07
C ARG A 74 -0.77 9.94 -3.61
N THR A 75 -1.39 10.81 -2.86
CA THR A 75 -1.25 10.84 -1.40
C THR A 75 -2.09 9.74 -0.75
N GLU A 76 -1.91 9.53 0.55
CA GLU A 76 -2.89 8.88 1.39
C GLU A 76 -4.18 9.71 1.52
N ALA A 77 -5.18 9.16 2.21
CA ALA A 77 -6.36 9.91 2.62
C ALA A 77 -6.02 10.83 3.82
N SER A 78 -6.29 12.12 3.69
CA SER A 78 -6.28 13.06 4.81
C SER A 78 -7.70 13.14 5.36
N PHE A 79 -7.89 12.67 6.60
CA PHE A 79 -9.21 12.65 7.23
C PHE A 79 -9.50 13.95 7.98
N SER A 80 -10.78 14.30 8.07
CA SER A 80 -11.27 15.57 8.61
C SER A 80 -10.84 15.89 10.04
N ASN A 81 -10.47 14.88 10.83
CA ASN A 81 -10.01 15.02 12.22
C ASN A 81 -8.49 15.19 12.33
N TYR A 82 -7.83 15.59 11.25
CA TYR A 82 -6.40 15.84 11.25
C TYR A 82 -6.08 17.19 10.62
N SER A 83 -4.85 17.64 10.86
CA SER A 83 -4.26 18.70 10.06
C SER A 83 -4.41 18.37 8.57
N ARG A 84 -4.75 19.38 7.76
CA ARG A 84 -4.95 19.31 6.29
C ARG A 84 -3.63 19.06 5.52
N LYS A 85 -2.71 18.33 6.13
CA LYS A 85 -1.37 17.99 5.67
C LYS A 85 -1.31 16.49 5.41
N TRP A 86 -0.85 16.14 4.22
CA TRP A 86 -0.52 14.75 3.89
C TRP A 86 0.91 14.45 4.32
N VAL A 87 1.10 13.30 4.97
CA VAL A 87 2.39 12.79 5.43
C VAL A 87 3.18 12.23 4.26
N GLN A 88 2.53 11.55 3.30
CA GLN A 88 3.24 10.93 2.20
C GLN A 88 3.62 11.99 1.14
N PRO A 89 4.92 12.23 0.90
CA PRO A 89 5.33 13.12 -0.16
C PRO A 89 5.05 12.48 -1.53
N ILE A 90 5.17 13.27 -2.59
CA ILE A 90 5.31 12.80 -3.96
C ILE A 90 6.75 13.04 -4.41
N THR A 91 7.47 11.97 -4.76
CA THR A 91 8.88 12.04 -5.13
C THR A 91 9.04 12.24 -6.63
N VAL A 92 9.72 13.31 -7.06
CA VAL A 92 9.94 13.67 -8.46
C VAL A 92 11.42 13.86 -8.76
N MET A 93 11.78 13.85 -10.05
CA MET A 93 13.11 14.23 -10.53
C MET A 93 13.09 15.67 -11.06
N SER A 94 14.20 16.40 -10.93
CA SER A 94 14.28 17.83 -11.26
C SER A 94 14.20 18.16 -12.76
N ASP A 95 14.36 17.15 -13.62
CA ASP A 95 14.21 17.22 -15.07
C ASP A 95 12.74 17.21 -15.53
N MET A 96 11.82 16.81 -14.64
CA MET A 96 10.38 16.84 -14.89
C MET A 96 9.87 18.28 -14.94
N LYS A 97 8.96 18.56 -15.88
CA LYS A 97 8.56 19.95 -16.22
C LYS A 97 7.25 20.38 -15.61
N LEU A 98 6.16 19.72 -16.00
CA LEU A 98 4.79 20.17 -15.75
C LEU A 98 4.01 19.14 -14.95
N PHE A 99 3.36 19.61 -13.88
CA PHE A 99 2.53 18.81 -12.99
C PHE A 99 1.10 19.30 -13.00
N ARG A 100 0.19 18.34 -12.83
CA ARG A 100 -1.21 18.60 -12.53
C ARG A 100 -1.58 17.89 -11.24
N PHE A 101 -2.27 18.56 -10.34
CA PHE A 101 -2.77 18.00 -9.09
C PHE A 101 -4.29 17.96 -9.16
N ASP A 102 -4.87 16.76 -9.12
CA ASP A 102 -6.30 16.53 -9.01
C ASP A 102 -6.66 16.23 -7.55
N VAL A 103 -7.62 16.96 -6.99
CA VAL A 103 -8.11 16.76 -5.62
C VAL A 103 -9.47 16.07 -5.64
N TYR A 104 -9.63 15.05 -4.80
CA TYR A 104 -10.86 14.28 -4.69
C TYR A 104 -11.38 14.23 -3.25
N GLN A 105 -12.71 14.29 -3.11
CA GLN A 105 -13.42 13.92 -1.88
C GLN A 105 -13.64 12.41 -1.85
N ILE A 106 -13.34 11.81 -0.71
CA ILE A 106 -13.52 10.38 -0.49
C ILE A 106 -14.99 10.12 -0.15
N LYS A 107 -15.63 9.24 -0.92
CA LYS A 107 -17.00 8.75 -0.66
C LYS A 107 -17.12 7.23 -0.64
N SER A 108 -16.04 6.52 -0.96
CA SER A 108 -16.03 5.07 -1.06
C SER A 108 -14.68 4.49 -0.65
N ASP A 109 -14.74 3.30 -0.09
CA ASP A 109 -13.64 2.46 0.35
C ASP A 109 -12.85 1.83 -0.83
N LEU A 110 -13.26 2.08 -2.06
CA LEU A 110 -12.61 1.50 -3.21
C LEU A 110 -11.50 2.42 -3.74
N TYR A 111 -10.35 1.79 -4.02
CA TYR A 111 -9.15 2.42 -4.56
C TYR A 111 -9.41 3.29 -5.82
N SER A 112 -10.43 2.92 -6.60
CA SER A 112 -10.74 3.53 -7.89
C SER A 112 -11.20 4.99 -7.74
N LEU A 113 -10.49 5.91 -8.39
CA LEU A 113 -10.91 7.33 -8.47
C LEU A 113 -12.29 7.52 -9.11
N ARG A 114 -12.77 6.56 -9.91
CA ARG A 114 -14.14 6.60 -10.49
C ARG A 114 -15.23 6.56 -9.43
N GLN A 115 -14.88 6.14 -8.23
CA GLN A 115 -15.80 6.05 -7.10
C GLN A 115 -15.57 7.15 -6.08
N GLN A 116 -14.67 8.09 -6.36
CA GLN A 116 -14.45 9.28 -5.56
C GLN A 116 -15.09 10.48 -6.24
N VAL A 117 -15.24 11.60 -5.53
CA VAL A 117 -15.83 12.82 -6.09
C VAL A 117 -14.72 13.80 -6.46
N PHE A 118 -14.68 14.25 -7.71
CA PHE A 118 -13.66 15.20 -8.17
C PHE A 118 -13.99 16.63 -7.73
N ILE A 119 -13.12 17.22 -6.91
CA ILE A 119 -13.30 18.57 -6.35
C ILE A 119 -12.78 19.62 -7.32
N GLY A 120 -11.60 19.41 -7.88
CA GLY A 120 -10.93 20.40 -8.71
C GLY A 120 -9.47 20.05 -8.96
N ASP A 121 -8.81 20.90 -9.73
CA ASP A 121 -7.41 20.69 -10.11
C ASP A 121 -6.60 21.99 -10.12
N CYS A 122 -5.28 21.84 -10.14
CA CYS A 122 -4.37 22.92 -10.52
C CYS A 122 -3.18 22.37 -11.30
N GLU A 123 -2.51 23.24 -12.06
CA GLU A 123 -1.33 22.91 -12.85
C GLU A 123 -0.19 23.86 -12.48
N VAL A 124 1.04 23.35 -12.44
CA VAL A 124 2.22 24.12 -12.06
C VAL A 124 3.48 23.50 -12.67
N GLU A 125 4.43 24.35 -13.03
CA GLU A 125 5.77 23.91 -13.45
C GLU A 125 6.64 23.64 -12.22
N LEU A 126 7.46 22.59 -12.26
CA LEU A 126 8.38 22.28 -11.16
C LEU A 126 9.30 23.46 -10.83
N GLN A 127 9.78 24.18 -11.86
CA GLN A 127 10.65 25.34 -11.66
C GLN A 127 9.96 26.47 -10.90
N GLU A 128 8.63 26.58 -10.96
CA GLU A 128 7.89 27.54 -10.14
C GLU A 128 7.83 27.08 -8.68
N LEU A 129 7.61 25.77 -8.45
CA LEU A 129 7.62 25.19 -7.11
C LEU A 129 8.97 25.35 -6.40
N LEU A 130 10.08 25.30 -7.15
CA LEU A 130 11.43 25.36 -6.59
C LEU A 130 11.92 26.79 -6.29
N LYS A 131 11.15 27.83 -6.63
CA LYS A 131 11.53 29.23 -6.35
C LYS A 131 11.32 29.62 -4.89
N GLN A 132 10.44 28.92 -4.17
CA GLN A 132 10.03 29.25 -2.80
C GLN A 132 9.85 27.96 -2.00
N ASP A 133 10.21 27.98 -0.72
CA ASP A 133 10.06 26.81 0.17
C ASP A 133 8.60 26.33 0.30
N GLU A 134 7.63 27.24 0.09
CA GLU A 134 6.20 27.01 0.12
C GLU A 134 5.52 27.78 -1.02
N VAL A 135 4.74 27.09 -1.85
CA VAL A 135 3.95 27.69 -2.92
C VAL A 135 2.47 27.38 -2.73
N LYS A 136 1.64 28.43 -2.70
CA LYS A 136 0.17 28.31 -2.63
C LYS A 136 -0.44 28.40 -4.02
N ILE A 137 -1.14 27.35 -4.43
CA ILE A 137 -1.72 27.23 -5.77
C ILE A 137 -3.24 27.15 -5.67
N PRO A 138 -3.96 28.17 -6.15
CA PRO A 138 -5.42 28.14 -6.21
C PRO A 138 -5.95 26.94 -6.99
N LEU A 139 -7.01 26.31 -6.49
CA LEU A 139 -7.69 25.22 -7.17
C LEU A 139 -8.75 25.76 -8.13
N ARG A 140 -8.72 25.25 -9.35
CA ARG A 140 -9.85 25.33 -10.28
C ARG A 140 -10.87 24.28 -9.87
N LEU A 141 -11.91 24.73 -9.18
CA LEU A 141 -13.00 23.85 -8.73
C LEU A 141 -13.80 23.31 -9.92
N SER A 142 -14.30 22.09 -9.76
CA SER A 142 -15.32 21.52 -10.63
C SER A 142 -16.63 22.32 -10.51
N TYR A 143 -17.50 22.21 -11.51
CA TYR A 143 -18.77 22.94 -11.52
C TYR A 143 -19.61 22.66 -10.26
N GLU A 144 -19.62 21.41 -9.81
CA GLU A 144 -20.33 20.98 -8.59
C GLU A 144 -19.79 21.72 -7.36
N PHE A 145 -18.47 21.79 -7.19
CA PHE A 145 -17.84 22.37 -6.00
C PHE A 145 -17.75 23.91 -6.04
N SER A 146 -17.81 24.52 -7.22
CA SER A 146 -17.80 25.99 -7.38
C SER A 146 -18.96 26.71 -6.68
N LYS A 147 -20.06 25.99 -6.42
CA LYS A 147 -21.23 26.53 -5.71
C LYS A 147 -20.98 26.64 -4.20
N TYR A 148 -20.14 25.76 -3.67
CA TYR A 148 -19.84 25.69 -2.23
C TYR A 148 -18.75 26.67 -1.81
N SER A 149 -17.89 27.13 -2.74
CA SER A 149 -16.90 28.18 -2.44
C SER A 149 -17.53 29.56 -2.25
N ASN A 150 -18.69 29.83 -2.85
CA ASN A 150 -19.40 31.12 -2.72
C ASN A 150 -20.28 31.23 -1.46
N GLY A 151 -20.45 30.14 -0.70
CA GLY A 151 -21.33 30.08 0.47
C GLY A 151 -20.72 30.57 1.79
N PHE A 152 -19.40 30.75 1.86
CA PHE A 152 -18.73 31.18 3.11
C PHE A 152 -18.93 32.66 3.45
N SER A 153 -19.57 33.46 2.59
CA SER A 153 -19.84 34.89 2.84
C SER A 153 -21.26 35.21 3.37
N HIS A 154 -22.11 34.21 3.63
CA HIS A 154 -23.48 34.44 4.12
C HIS A 154 -23.88 33.57 5.32
N GLN A 155 -23.09 33.62 6.39
CA GLN A 155 -23.58 33.30 7.74
C GLN A 155 -23.03 34.30 8.75
N ASN A 156 -23.63 35.49 8.75
CA ASN A 156 -23.70 36.39 9.90
C ASN A 156 -24.52 37.61 9.46
N ASN A 157 -25.83 37.46 9.40
CA ASN A 157 -26.80 38.55 9.45
C ASN A 157 -28.18 37.94 9.65
N ASN A 158 -28.44 37.48 10.88
CA ASN A 158 -29.78 37.35 11.43
C ASN A 158 -29.66 37.42 12.96
N SER A 159 -29.38 38.63 13.47
CA SER A 159 -29.76 39.02 14.82
C SER A 159 -30.65 40.25 14.72
N SER A 160 -31.95 40.03 14.88
CA SER A 160 -32.95 41.06 15.05
C SER A 160 -32.74 41.74 16.40
N THR A 161 -32.17 42.94 16.41
CA THR A 161 -32.27 43.88 17.52
C THR A 161 -32.59 45.29 16.99
N PRO A 162 -33.49 46.05 17.64
CA PRO A 162 -33.93 47.36 17.18
C PRO A 162 -32.89 48.47 17.46
N PRO A 163 -32.96 49.62 16.77
CA PRO A 163 -31.84 50.55 16.65
C PRO A 163 -31.72 51.49 17.84
N SER A 164 -30.48 51.89 18.16
CA SER A 164 -30.15 53.04 19.01
C SER A 164 -28.99 53.84 18.40
N PRO A 165 -28.89 55.16 18.66
CA PRO A 165 -28.42 56.10 17.64
C PRO A 165 -26.92 56.42 17.67
N ARG A 166 -26.37 56.54 16.45
CA ARG A 166 -25.28 57.41 15.98
C ARG A 166 -24.10 57.68 16.94
N ARG A 167 -22.92 57.18 16.57
CA ARG A 167 -21.64 57.90 16.74
C ARG A 167 -20.65 57.61 15.59
N HIS A 168 -20.03 58.71 15.15
CA HIS A 168 -19.05 59.00 14.10
C HIS A 168 -18.31 57.87 13.34
N LYS A 169 -18.38 57.98 12.00
CA LYS A 169 -17.48 57.33 11.03
C LYS A 169 -16.09 57.97 11.07
N SER A 170 -15.05 57.13 11.00
CA SER A 170 -13.73 57.47 10.46
C SER A 170 -13.46 56.53 9.28
N PRO A 171 -12.94 56.99 8.12
CA PRO A 171 -12.75 56.14 6.96
C PRO A 171 -11.31 55.62 6.89
N LYS A 172 -11.10 54.30 6.76
CA LYS A 172 -9.89 53.76 6.13
C LYS A 172 -10.21 52.54 5.30
N ASN A 173 -9.94 52.70 4.01
CA ASN A 173 -9.81 51.65 3.01
C ASN A 173 -8.66 50.71 3.39
N SER A 174 -8.90 49.40 3.28
CA SER A 174 -7.86 48.39 3.00
C SER A 174 -8.50 47.28 2.15
N PRO A 175 -8.06 47.07 0.90
CA PRO A 175 -8.46 45.91 0.12
C PRO A 175 -7.50 44.76 0.45
N SER A 176 -7.79 43.96 1.48
CA SER A 176 -6.96 42.77 1.78
C SER A 176 -7.70 41.56 2.36
N GLU A 177 -9.02 41.59 2.56
CA GLU A 177 -9.73 40.45 3.19
C GLU A 177 -10.31 39.41 2.20
N LYS A 178 -10.08 39.54 0.89
CA LYS A 178 -10.64 38.60 -0.11
C LYS A 178 -9.71 37.43 -0.51
N SER A 179 -8.42 37.45 -0.16
CA SER A 179 -7.47 36.40 -0.59
C SER A 179 -7.49 35.13 0.26
N ASP A 180 -7.89 35.22 1.52
CA ASP A 180 -7.65 34.14 2.50
C ASP A 180 -8.66 32.97 2.43
N ASN A 181 -9.71 33.10 1.63
CA ASN A 181 -10.77 32.09 1.49
C ASN A 181 -10.71 31.29 0.16
N ILE A 182 -9.70 31.49 -0.67
CA ILE A 182 -9.58 30.76 -1.94
C ILE A 182 -9.13 29.32 -1.64
N PRO A 183 -9.87 28.29 -2.11
CA PRO A 183 -9.43 26.91 -2.00
C PRO A 183 -8.10 26.71 -2.72
N CYS A 184 -7.10 26.19 -2.04
CA CYS A 184 -5.76 26.04 -2.61
C CYS A 184 -5.04 24.80 -2.08
N LEU A 185 -4.07 24.34 -2.88
CA LEU A 185 -3.02 23.44 -2.41
C LEU A 185 -1.81 24.27 -1.99
N ILE A 186 -1.19 23.85 -0.89
CA ILE A 186 0.09 24.38 -0.43
C ILE A 186 1.11 23.29 -0.70
N ILE A 187 2.11 23.59 -1.52
CA ILE A 187 3.16 22.64 -1.89
C ILE A 187 4.48 23.12 -1.32
N LYS A 188 5.09 22.28 -0.48
CA LYS A 188 6.43 22.46 0.06
C LYS A 188 7.36 21.46 -0.62
N HIS A 189 8.65 21.76 -0.68
CA HIS A 189 9.60 20.85 -1.29
C HIS A 189 10.83 20.60 -0.39
N ARG A 190 11.43 19.44 -0.59
CA ARG A 190 12.71 19.07 0.01
C ARG A 190 13.54 18.26 -0.98
N GLU A 191 14.78 18.67 -1.19
CA GLU A 191 15.75 17.88 -1.95
C GLU A 191 16.20 16.67 -1.12
N LEU A 192 16.29 15.51 -1.76
CA LEU A 192 16.78 14.28 -1.14
C LEU A 192 18.23 14.02 -1.54
N GLU A 193 19.00 13.57 -0.56
CA GLU A 193 20.41 13.25 -0.70
C GLU A 193 20.57 11.76 -1.02
N LYS A 194 21.44 11.47 -1.98
CA LYS A 194 21.84 10.10 -2.29
C LYS A 194 22.77 9.59 -1.18
N ASN A 195 22.81 8.28 -0.96
CA ASN A 195 23.70 7.59 -0.01
C ASN A 195 23.38 7.68 1.49
N THR A 196 22.41 8.49 1.93
CA THR A 196 21.85 8.34 3.28
C THR A 196 20.98 7.07 3.33
N LYS A 197 21.16 6.25 4.37
CA LYS A 197 20.47 4.97 4.51
C LYS A 197 20.13 4.66 5.95
N GLY A 198 19.19 3.74 6.12
CA GLY A 198 18.84 3.19 7.42
C GLY A 198 17.64 3.86 8.09
N SER A 199 17.35 3.40 9.29
CA SER A 199 16.19 3.82 10.09
C SER A 199 16.49 3.83 11.58
N PHE A 200 15.71 4.61 12.32
CA PHE A 200 15.69 4.62 13.79
C PHE A 200 14.35 4.10 14.31
N TYR A 201 14.37 3.38 15.42
CA TYR A 201 13.20 2.76 16.03
C TYR A 201 12.90 3.39 17.39
N PHE A 202 11.67 3.83 17.59
CA PHE A 202 11.22 4.46 18.84
C PHE A 202 9.92 3.83 19.33
N LYS A 203 9.80 3.73 20.66
CA LYS A 203 8.54 3.44 21.34
C LYS A 203 8.05 4.70 22.01
N MET A 204 6.82 5.11 21.71
CA MET A 204 6.22 6.30 22.33
C MET A 204 5.00 5.91 23.15
N SER A 205 4.88 6.49 24.33
CA SER A 205 3.76 6.23 25.23
C SER A 205 3.32 7.50 25.94
N TYR A 206 2.03 7.57 26.24
CA TYR A 206 1.47 8.65 27.04
C TYR A 206 0.90 8.10 28.35
N ARG A 207 1.21 8.78 29.44
CA ARG A 207 0.66 8.54 30.77
C ARG A 207 -0.22 9.71 31.16
N SER A 208 -1.51 9.47 31.36
CA SER A 208 -2.47 10.48 31.83
C SER A 208 -2.61 10.42 33.35
N TYR A 209 -2.49 11.58 34.01
CA TYR A 209 -2.76 11.76 35.44
C TYR A 209 -4.21 12.15 35.72
N LEU A 210 -4.98 12.45 34.67
CA LEU A 210 -6.39 12.78 34.78
C LEU A 210 -7.24 11.52 34.99
N LYS A 211 -8.39 11.70 35.66
CA LYS A 211 -9.40 10.64 35.75
C LYS A 211 -9.95 10.33 34.37
N ILE A 212 -9.98 9.05 34.01
CA ILE A 212 -10.48 8.60 32.71
C ILE A 212 -12.01 8.75 32.69
N PRO A 213 -12.60 9.49 31.73
CA PRO A 213 -14.05 9.66 31.66
C PRO A 213 -14.75 8.34 31.30
N PHE A 214 -15.88 8.05 31.97
CA PHE A 214 -16.63 6.80 31.74
C PHE A 214 -17.36 6.77 30.39
N PHE A 215 -17.99 7.89 29.99
CA PHE A 215 -18.88 7.95 28.82
C PHE A 215 -18.22 8.52 27.55
N LYS A 216 -17.14 9.30 27.66
CA LYS A 216 -16.45 9.92 26.51
C LYS A 216 -14.93 9.83 26.69
N LYS A 217 -14.37 8.72 26.23
CA LYS A 217 -12.92 8.49 26.25
C LYS A 217 -12.27 9.23 25.06
N PRO A 218 -11.40 10.24 25.30
CA PRO A 218 -10.67 10.92 24.24
C PRO A 218 -9.75 9.95 23.49
N SER A 219 -9.39 10.33 22.27
CA SER A 219 -8.37 9.63 21.48
C SER A 219 -7.18 10.54 21.29
N TYR A 220 -6.00 9.95 21.19
CA TYR A 220 -4.75 10.68 21.08
C TYR A 220 -3.97 10.20 19.87
N TYR A 221 -3.21 11.12 19.28
CA TYR A 221 -2.19 10.84 18.28
C TYR A 221 -1.04 11.83 18.45
N PHE A 222 0.10 11.53 17.84
CA PHE A 222 1.20 12.50 17.74
C PHE A 222 1.68 12.65 16.31
N GLU A 223 2.26 13.82 16.03
CA GLU A 223 2.85 14.19 14.76
C GLU A 223 4.34 14.50 14.94
N ILE A 224 5.13 14.23 13.90
CA ILE A 224 6.51 14.70 13.79
C ILE A 224 6.62 15.61 12.57
N GLU A 225 7.08 16.83 12.77
CA GLU A 225 7.32 17.82 11.72
C GLU A 225 8.79 18.20 11.64
N LEU A 226 9.27 18.52 10.43
CA LEU A 226 10.56 19.18 10.24
C LEU A 226 10.41 20.66 10.54
N VAL A 227 11.20 21.18 11.48
CA VAL A 227 11.07 22.57 11.96
C VAL A 227 11.36 23.59 10.83
N LYS A 228 12.37 23.32 10.00
CA LYS A 228 12.86 24.27 8.97
C LYS A 228 11.74 24.77 8.05
N ASN A 229 10.86 23.88 7.58
CA ASN A 229 9.81 24.19 6.59
C ASN A 229 8.40 23.77 7.09
N ASN A 230 8.24 23.44 8.37
CA ASN A 230 7.00 22.91 8.96
C ASN A 230 6.38 21.77 8.13
N ILE A 231 7.22 20.82 7.70
CA ILE A 231 6.80 19.69 6.87
C ILE A 231 6.44 18.52 7.76
N LEU A 232 5.20 18.03 7.66
CA LEU A 232 4.75 16.84 8.35
C LEU A 232 5.41 15.58 7.75
N VAL A 233 6.06 14.78 8.60
CA VAL A 233 6.85 13.59 8.21
C VAL A 233 6.50 12.35 9.02
N TYR A 234 5.55 12.42 9.95
CA TYR A 234 4.99 11.25 10.60
C TYR A 234 3.67 11.62 11.28
N ARG A 235 2.71 10.70 11.27
CA ARG A 235 1.51 10.74 12.13
C ARG A 235 1.29 9.37 12.73
N SER A 236 1.07 9.28 14.04
CA SER A 236 0.86 8.01 14.73
C SER A 236 -0.50 7.41 14.42
N ASN A 237 -0.73 6.18 14.90
CA ASN A 237 -2.07 5.65 15.05
C ASN A 237 -2.87 6.45 16.09
N ASN A 238 -4.20 6.39 15.98
CA ASN A 238 -5.07 6.93 17.02
C ASN A 238 -5.22 5.89 18.13
N VAL A 239 -4.95 6.30 19.37
CA VAL A 239 -5.12 5.48 20.55
C VAL A 239 -6.22 6.07 21.42
N LYS A 240 -7.31 5.32 21.60
CA LYS A 240 -8.39 5.70 22.52
C LYS A 240 -7.98 5.38 23.95
N ILE A 241 -8.12 6.33 24.87
CA ILE A 241 -7.70 6.12 26.24
C ILE A 241 -8.54 5.01 26.90
N ALA A 242 -7.87 3.93 27.31
CA ALA A 242 -8.48 2.81 28.04
C ALA A 242 -7.92 2.65 29.45
N SER A 243 -6.68 3.10 29.65
CA SER A 243 -5.89 3.02 30.87
C SER A 243 -5.12 4.33 31.08
N HIS A 244 -4.59 4.53 32.29
CA HIS A 244 -3.76 5.71 32.61
C HIS A 244 -2.43 5.73 31.83
N THR A 245 -2.03 4.63 31.21
CA THR A 245 -0.87 4.57 30.33
C THR A 245 -1.23 3.78 29.10
N PHE A 246 -0.90 4.31 27.93
CA PHE A 246 -1.07 3.61 26.66
C PHE A 246 0.10 3.91 25.72
N GLU A 247 0.29 2.99 24.79
CA GLU A 247 1.41 3.02 23.85
C GLU A 247 0.89 3.20 22.42
N PHE A 248 1.65 3.95 21.63
CA PHE A 248 1.43 4.06 20.20
C PHE A 248 2.13 2.90 19.48
N ASP A 249 1.80 2.69 18.21
CA ASP A 249 2.54 1.75 17.37
C ASP A 249 4.03 2.13 17.34
N THR A 250 4.91 1.12 17.36
CA THR A 250 6.35 1.34 17.24
C THR A 250 6.66 2.13 15.96
N VAL A 251 7.51 3.13 16.11
CA VAL A 251 7.87 4.06 15.04
C VAL A 251 9.14 3.59 14.37
N GLU A 252 9.11 3.39 13.05
CA GLU A 252 10.32 3.31 12.22
C GLU A 252 10.47 4.61 11.42
N LEU A 253 11.53 5.38 11.69
CA LEU A 253 11.84 6.61 10.96
C LEU A 253 13.03 6.37 10.04
N ASN A 254 12.79 6.33 8.72
CA ASN A 254 13.87 6.30 7.74
C ASN A 254 14.69 7.60 7.82
N GLN A 255 16.01 7.47 7.92
CA GLN A 255 16.90 8.60 8.14
C GLN A 255 16.79 9.64 7.02
N GLN A 256 16.85 9.20 5.75
CA GLN A 256 16.81 10.12 4.62
C GLN A 256 15.49 10.87 4.54
N LEU A 257 14.37 10.19 4.80
CA LEU A 257 13.02 10.77 4.74
C LEU A 257 12.70 11.69 5.92
N LEU A 258 13.36 11.49 7.06
CA LEU A 258 13.19 12.31 8.26
C LEU A 258 14.21 13.45 8.34
N SER A 259 15.50 13.13 8.52
CA SER A 259 16.53 14.12 8.88
C SER A 259 17.57 14.37 7.78
N GLY A 260 17.56 13.58 6.71
CA GLY A 260 18.60 13.64 5.67
C GLY A 260 19.95 13.17 6.22
N SER A 261 21.06 13.77 5.76
CA SER A 261 22.39 13.41 6.26
C SER A 261 22.68 13.84 7.70
N SER A 262 21.97 14.84 8.23
CA SER A 262 22.24 15.41 9.56
C SER A 262 21.18 15.02 10.59
N LEU A 263 21.56 14.20 11.57
CA LEU A 263 20.71 13.83 12.71
C LEU A 263 20.43 14.99 13.68
N LYS A 264 21.11 16.12 13.50
CA LYS A 264 20.98 17.35 14.29
C LYS A 264 19.92 18.31 13.75
N ASN A 265 19.33 18.00 12.61
CA ASN A 265 18.23 18.78 12.08
C ASN A 265 17.04 18.74 13.07
N PRO A 266 16.52 19.90 13.49
CA PRO A 266 15.46 19.95 14.49
C PRO A 266 14.14 19.41 13.94
N ILE A 267 13.51 18.58 14.76
CA ILE A 267 12.16 18.04 14.56
C ILE A 267 11.26 18.55 15.67
N ARG A 268 9.99 18.80 15.34
CA ARG A 268 8.94 19.13 16.30
C ARG A 268 8.07 17.90 16.52
N ILE A 269 7.85 17.54 17.76
CA ILE A 269 6.92 16.48 18.14
C ILE A 269 5.73 17.14 18.84
N SER A 270 4.53 16.88 18.34
CA SER A 270 3.29 17.42 18.88
C SER A 270 2.33 16.28 19.22
N ILE A 271 1.77 16.26 20.42
CA ILE A 271 0.71 15.33 20.82
C ILE A 271 -0.64 16.04 20.83
N HIS A 272 -1.63 15.36 20.25
CA HIS A 272 -2.94 15.88 19.96
C HIS A 272 -4.00 15.06 20.69
N GLU A 273 -5.01 15.75 21.22
CA GLU A 273 -6.26 15.15 21.66
C GLU A 273 -7.34 15.36 20.60
N VAL A 274 -7.95 14.27 20.14
CA VAL A 274 -8.99 14.27 19.10
C VAL A 274 -10.31 14.76 19.69
N HIS A 275 -10.73 15.96 19.27
CA HIS A 275 -12.05 16.58 19.54
C HIS A 275 -12.69 17.09 18.23
N LYS A 276 -13.74 17.92 18.30
CA LYS A 276 -14.30 18.62 17.12
C LYS A 276 -13.31 19.58 16.45
N GLN A 277 -12.28 20.01 17.19
CA GLN A 277 -11.11 20.74 16.71
C GLN A 277 -9.90 20.11 17.42
N ASP A 278 -8.87 19.74 16.67
CA ASP A 278 -7.67 19.10 17.24
C ASP A 278 -6.98 20.07 18.21
N GLN A 279 -6.87 19.65 19.47
CA GLN A 279 -6.15 20.40 20.49
C GLN A 279 -4.75 19.82 20.65
N ILE A 280 -3.73 20.67 20.51
CA ILE A 280 -2.35 20.31 20.84
C ILE A 280 -2.21 20.35 22.36
N LEU A 281 -1.83 19.22 22.96
CA LEU A 281 -1.57 19.13 24.40
C LEU A 281 -0.13 19.53 24.75
N LEU A 282 0.82 19.13 23.93
CA LEU A 282 2.23 19.42 24.09
C LEU A 282 2.87 19.50 22.71
N SER A 283 3.78 20.44 22.55
CA SER A 283 4.65 20.53 21.39
C SER A 283 6.04 20.93 21.84
N PHE A 284 7.06 20.21 21.39
CA PHE A 284 8.46 20.50 21.70
C PHE A 284 9.36 20.19 20.51
N GLU A 285 10.51 20.86 20.48
CA GLU A 285 11.53 20.65 19.46
C GLU A 285 12.70 19.84 20.05
N THR A 286 13.21 18.91 19.25
CA THR A 286 14.33 18.04 19.61
C THR A 286 15.08 17.64 18.34
N THR A 287 16.05 16.73 18.45
CA THR A 287 16.78 16.17 17.30
C THR A 287 16.85 14.65 17.42
N ILE A 288 17.07 13.96 16.31
CA ILE A 288 17.28 12.50 16.36
C ILE A 288 18.57 12.16 17.11
N ASP A 289 19.60 12.99 16.97
CA ASP A 289 20.83 12.90 17.75
C ASP A 289 20.54 12.92 19.26
N ALA A 290 19.73 13.87 19.75
CA ALA A 290 19.35 13.95 21.16
C ALA A 290 18.48 12.75 21.61
N LEU A 291 17.49 12.36 20.80
CA LEU A 291 16.61 11.23 21.11
C LEU A 291 17.33 9.88 21.13
N THR A 292 18.42 9.73 20.38
CA THR A 292 19.20 8.47 20.33
C THR A 292 20.31 8.41 21.37
N CYS A 293 20.75 9.57 21.87
CA CYS A 293 21.71 9.66 22.98
C CYS A 293 21.12 9.23 24.33
N LEU A 294 19.79 9.27 24.49
CA LEU A 294 19.07 8.83 25.67
C LEU A 294 18.32 7.53 25.37
N SER A 295 18.38 6.54 26.26
CA SER A 295 17.56 5.33 26.14
C SER A 295 16.07 5.65 26.31
N LYS A 296 15.76 6.63 27.15
CA LYS A 296 14.41 7.14 27.40
C LYS A 296 14.45 8.65 27.70
N SER A 297 13.50 9.38 27.12
CA SER A 297 13.24 10.79 27.39
C SER A 297 11.79 10.95 27.84
N ASN A 298 11.57 11.75 28.87
CA ASN A 298 10.23 12.01 29.41
C ASN A 298 9.91 13.49 29.27
N TYR A 299 8.69 13.79 28.82
CA TYR A 299 8.23 15.16 28.59
C TYR A 299 6.92 15.39 29.37
N PRO A 300 6.93 16.21 30.43
CA PRO A 300 5.71 16.50 31.18
C PRO A 300 4.73 17.30 30.32
N ILE A 301 3.44 17.06 30.54
CA ILE A 301 2.34 17.77 29.90
C ILE A 301 1.58 18.48 31.00
N ASP A 302 1.51 19.80 30.90
CA ASP A 302 0.86 20.67 31.88
C ASP A 302 -0.39 21.33 31.28
N ASP A 303 -1.39 21.60 32.12
CA ASP A 303 -2.54 22.42 31.74
C ASP A 303 -2.18 23.92 31.65
N ILE A 304 -3.15 24.74 31.27
CA ILE A 304 -2.99 26.21 31.16
C ILE A 304 -2.63 26.89 32.50
N LEU A 305 -2.83 26.21 33.64
CA LEU A 305 -2.49 26.70 34.97
C LEU A 305 -1.13 26.19 35.44
N GLY A 306 -0.44 25.36 34.64
CA GLY A 306 0.84 24.75 34.98
C GLY A 306 0.73 23.50 35.85
N ASN A 307 -0.46 22.90 35.99
CA ASN A 307 -0.59 21.63 36.69
C ASN A 307 -0.28 20.48 35.74
N SER A 308 0.54 19.52 36.18
CA SER A 308 0.84 18.35 35.37
C SER A 308 -0.39 17.45 35.19
N ILE A 309 -0.77 17.24 33.93
CA ILE A 309 -1.91 16.41 33.52
C ILE A 309 -1.49 15.09 32.88
N GLY A 310 -0.20 14.95 32.54
CA GLY A 310 0.36 13.71 32.04
C GLY A 310 1.84 13.81 31.69
N GLU A 311 2.34 12.74 31.08
CA GLU A 311 3.74 12.59 30.69
C GLU A 311 3.81 11.85 29.35
N PHE A 312 4.59 12.38 28.41
CA PHE A 312 4.88 11.76 27.13
C PHE A 312 6.29 11.19 27.13
N ASP A 313 6.39 9.87 27.00
CA ASP A 313 7.63 9.12 27.07
C ASP A 313 8.07 8.70 25.66
N ILE A 314 9.35 8.94 25.34
CA ILE A 314 10.01 8.49 24.11
C ILE A 314 11.15 7.56 24.50
N SER A 315 11.09 6.30 24.06
CA SER A 315 12.14 5.31 24.26
C SER A 315 12.83 4.98 22.94
N TYR A 316 14.16 5.10 22.89
CA TYR A 316 14.95 4.65 21.75
C TYR A 316 15.15 3.14 21.81
N ILE A 317 14.67 2.43 20.79
CA ILE A 317 14.73 0.95 20.72
C ILE A 317 16.03 0.51 20.04
N GLY A 318 16.46 1.23 19.00
CA GLY A 318 17.65 0.89 18.23
C GLY A 318 17.62 1.51 16.83
N SER A 319 18.65 1.22 16.05
CA SER A 319 18.78 1.66 14.66
C SER A 319 19.02 0.47 13.74
N ASN A 320 18.81 0.71 12.45
CA ASN A 320 19.19 -0.20 11.39
C ASN A 320 19.96 0.58 10.33
N GLU A 321 21.25 0.28 10.18
CA GLU A 321 22.16 0.96 9.24
C GLU A 321 22.13 0.35 7.83
N ASN A 322 21.36 -0.71 7.65
CA ASN A 322 21.21 -1.40 6.38
C ASN A 322 20.24 -0.64 5.47
N MET A 323 20.45 -0.77 4.15
CA MET A 323 19.58 -0.18 3.15
C MET A 323 18.13 -0.66 3.31
N ARG A 324 17.23 0.31 3.35
CA ARG A 324 15.77 0.13 3.32
C ARG A 324 15.27 0.18 1.88
N ILE A 325 14.03 -0.23 1.65
CA ILE A 325 13.42 -0.21 0.31
C ILE A 325 13.46 1.18 -0.31
N ASP A 326 13.18 2.21 0.49
CA ASP A 326 13.19 3.60 0.05
C ASP A 326 14.61 4.07 -0.31
N ASP A 327 15.63 3.69 0.46
CA ASP A 327 17.04 3.95 0.14
C ASP A 327 17.42 3.29 -1.20
N LEU A 328 16.95 2.07 -1.47
CA LEU A 328 17.20 1.38 -2.74
C LEU A 328 16.52 2.09 -3.92
N LYS A 329 15.27 2.53 -3.75
CA LYS A 329 14.56 3.31 -4.78
C LYS A 329 15.28 4.62 -5.09
N LEU A 330 15.75 5.33 -4.06
CA LEU A 330 16.53 6.56 -4.20
C LEU A 330 17.84 6.36 -4.96
N ASN A 331 18.47 5.20 -4.75
CA ASN A 331 19.67 4.79 -5.49
C ASN A 331 19.33 4.15 -6.85
N GLY A 332 18.15 4.44 -7.40
CA GLY A 332 17.76 4.06 -8.76
C GLY A 332 17.39 2.60 -8.95
N ILE A 333 17.23 1.80 -7.88
CA ILE A 333 16.79 0.41 -8.00
C ILE A 333 15.27 0.36 -8.13
N SER A 334 14.79 -0.36 -9.14
CA SER A 334 13.35 -0.61 -9.34
C SER A 334 12.97 -2.03 -8.94
N PHE A 335 11.70 -2.26 -8.64
CA PHE A 335 11.18 -3.58 -8.26
C PHE A 335 10.06 -4.03 -9.21
N GLN A 336 10.14 -5.26 -9.70
CA GLN A 336 9.18 -5.85 -10.64
C GLN A 336 8.71 -7.23 -10.15
N SER A 337 7.40 -7.44 -10.17
CA SER A 337 6.82 -8.77 -9.92
C SER A 337 6.71 -9.59 -11.21
N ILE A 338 7.02 -10.89 -11.10
CA ILE A 338 6.89 -11.90 -12.15
C ILE A 338 6.06 -13.06 -11.59
N PHE A 339 5.01 -13.50 -12.30
CA PHE A 339 4.12 -14.56 -11.85
C PHE A 339 4.23 -15.79 -12.76
N ALA A 340 4.67 -16.92 -12.21
CA ALA A 340 4.67 -18.21 -12.89
C ALA A 340 3.56 -19.08 -12.31
N ILE A 341 2.63 -19.55 -13.14
CA ILE A 341 1.42 -20.25 -12.70
C ILE A 341 1.41 -21.68 -13.23
N ASP A 342 1.27 -22.66 -12.34
CA ASP A 342 1.26 -24.08 -12.69
C ASP A 342 -0.08 -24.49 -13.33
N PHE A 343 -0.02 -25.13 -14.50
CA PHE A 343 -1.19 -25.71 -15.17
C PHE A 343 -1.26 -27.24 -14.99
N ALA A 344 -0.21 -27.90 -14.50
CA ALA A 344 -0.22 -29.33 -14.21
C ALA A 344 -1.25 -29.69 -13.13
N ASN A 345 -1.55 -28.71 -12.29
CA ASN A 345 -2.56 -28.72 -11.25
C ASN A 345 -4.00 -28.93 -11.75
N GLY A 346 -4.27 -28.61 -13.02
CA GLY A 346 -5.59 -28.68 -13.63
C GLY A 346 -6.65 -27.75 -12.99
N LYS A 347 -7.93 -27.99 -13.34
CA LYS A 347 -9.05 -27.11 -12.98
C LYS A 347 -9.41 -27.10 -11.48
N GLN A 348 -8.99 -28.12 -10.73
CA GLN A 348 -9.34 -28.27 -9.31
C GLN A 348 -8.81 -27.14 -8.40
N TYR A 349 -7.71 -26.48 -8.79
CA TYR A 349 -7.09 -25.40 -8.01
C TYR A 349 -7.40 -24.00 -8.56
N LEU A 350 -8.30 -23.90 -9.55
CA LEU A 350 -8.59 -22.67 -10.27
C LEU A 350 -8.93 -21.51 -9.32
N ASP A 351 -9.91 -21.68 -8.45
CA ASP A 351 -10.36 -20.59 -7.58
C ASP A 351 -9.35 -20.26 -6.49
N SER A 352 -8.65 -21.26 -5.94
CA SER A 352 -7.58 -21.04 -4.96
C SER A 352 -6.41 -20.24 -5.54
N PHE A 353 -5.99 -20.55 -6.78
CA PHE A 353 -4.96 -19.77 -7.47
C PHE A 353 -5.44 -18.36 -7.80
N ARG A 354 -6.70 -18.17 -8.21
CA ARG A 354 -7.25 -16.83 -8.47
C ARG A 354 -7.20 -15.95 -7.22
N ILE A 355 -7.62 -16.48 -6.08
CA ILE A 355 -7.55 -15.78 -4.78
C ILE A 355 -6.09 -15.48 -4.44
N ALA A 356 -5.21 -16.48 -4.51
CA ALA A 356 -3.79 -16.30 -4.18
C ALA A 356 -3.08 -15.27 -5.09
N ILE A 357 -3.35 -15.28 -6.39
CA ILE A 357 -2.82 -14.31 -7.37
C ILE A 357 -3.28 -12.90 -6.99
N SER A 358 -4.56 -12.72 -6.64
CA SER A 358 -5.08 -11.42 -6.22
C SER A 358 -4.39 -10.94 -4.95
N GLU A 359 -4.38 -11.75 -3.89
CA GLU A 359 -3.83 -11.37 -2.59
C GLU A 359 -2.33 -11.08 -2.64
N ILE A 360 -1.55 -11.92 -3.31
CA ILE A 360 -0.11 -11.71 -3.47
C ILE A 360 0.16 -10.50 -4.38
N GLY A 361 -0.58 -10.38 -5.48
CA GLY A 361 -0.46 -9.24 -6.38
C GLY A 361 -0.68 -7.92 -5.65
N ASP A 362 -1.76 -7.81 -4.87
CA ASP A 362 -2.10 -6.61 -4.10
C ASP A 362 -1.08 -6.33 -3.00
N SER A 363 -0.57 -7.36 -2.32
CA SER A 363 0.46 -7.22 -1.29
C SER A 363 1.79 -6.72 -1.86
N LEU A 364 2.24 -7.27 -3.00
CA LEU A 364 3.50 -6.90 -3.64
C LEU A 364 3.46 -5.51 -4.30
N ASN A 365 2.29 -5.00 -4.66
CA ASN A 365 2.13 -3.66 -5.26
C ASN A 365 2.66 -2.52 -4.39
N ALA A 366 2.77 -2.73 -3.07
CA ALA A 366 3.37 -1.77 -2.15
C ALA A 366 4.91 -1.69 -2.26
N VAL A 367 5.55 -2.63 -2.96
CA VAL A 367 7.01 -2.70 -3.13
C VAL A 367 7.37 -2.63 -4.61
N ALA A 368 6.71 -3.42 -5.45
CA ALA A 368 6.94 -3.48 -6.89
C ALA A 368 6.31 -2.28 -7.61
N GLN A 369 7.14 -1.32 -7.99
CA GLN A 369 6.73 -0.10 -8.71
C GLN A 369 6.41 -0.36 -10.18
N LYS A 370 7.13 -1.29 -10.83
CA LYS A 370 7.08 -1.40 -12.29
C LYS A 370 5.81 -2.07 -12.81
N ARG A 371 5.38 -1.54 -13.95
CA ARG A 371 4.27 -2.00 -14.79
C ARG A 371 4.74 -1.99 -16.24
N PRO A 372 4.20 -2.87 -17.12
CA PRO A 372 3.16 -3.88 -16.85
C PRO A 372 3.62 -5.03 -15.93
N TYR A 373 2.67 -5.79 -15.38
CA TYR A 373 2.94 -7.06 -14.70
C TYR A 373 3.36 -8.13 -15.69
N ILE A 374 4.16 -9.10 -15.24
CA ILE A 374 4.64 -10.19 -16.09
C ILE A 374 4.07 -11.49 -15.56
N ALA A 375 3.43 -12.26 -16.43
CA ALA A 375 2.89 -13.56 -16.06
C ALA A 375 2.94 -14.58 -17.20
N PHE A 376 3.23 -15.82 -16.85
CA PHE A 376 3.24 -16.95 -17.78
C PHE A 376 2.80 -18.23 -17.07
N GLY A 377 2.30 -19.18 -17.87
CA GLY A 377 1.94 -20.52 -17.40
C GLY A 377 3.08 -21.49 -17.61
N PHE A 378 3.14 -22.53 -16.77
CA PHE A 378 4.08 -23.63 -16.92
C PHE A 378 3.42 -24.99 -16.67
N GLY A 379 4.07 -26.04 -17.19
CA GLY A 379 3.63 -27.43 -17.15
C GLY A 379 3.95 -28.12 -18.47
N LYS A 380 4.29 -29.40 -18.43
CA LYS A 380 4.63 -30.17 -19.65
C LYS A 380 3.40 -30.35 -20.55
N ILE A 381 3.31 -29.56 -21.61
CA ILE A 381 2.29 -29.72 -22.66
C ILE A 381 2.77 -30.75 -23.70
N THR A 382 4.04 -30.66 -24.09
CA THR A 382 4.73 -31.59 -24.99
C THR A 382 6.14 -31.85 -24.44
N ASP A 383 6.89 -32.79 -25.02
CA ASP A 383 8.27 -33.09 -24.58
C ASP A 383 9.22 -31.89 -24.64
N LYS A 384 8.91 -30.88 -25.46
CA LYS A 384 9.76 -29.70 -25.67
C LYS A 384 9.20 -28.40 -25.09
N LYS A 385 7.94 -28.37 -24.62
CA LYS A 385 7.27 -27.12 -24.21
C LYS A 385 6.77 -27.16 -22.77
N TYR A 386 7.53 -26.48 -21.91
CA TYR A 386 7.24 -26.34 -20.48
C TYR A 386 6.65 -24.99 -20.10
N LEU A 387 6.93 -23.93 -20.87
CA LEU A 387 6.49 -22.56 -20.60
C LEU A 387 5.58 -22.05 -21.72
N PHE A 388 4.60 -21.23 -21.37
CA PHE A 388 3.69 -20.64 -22.34
C PHE A 388 3.04 -19.35 -21.85
N LYS A 389 2.71 -18.47 -22.80
CA LYS A 389 2.01 -17.20 -22.53
C LYS A 389 0.60 -17.49 -22.01
N LEU A 390 0.04 -16.66 -21.11
CA LEU A 390 -1.37 -16.81 -20.69
C LEU A 390 -2.34 -16.29 -21.77
N ASN A 391 -1.91 -15.32 -22.58
CA ASN A 391 -2.65 -14.79 -23.73
C ASN A 391 -1.65 -14.51 -24.89
N LYS A 392 -1.90 -13.51 -25.75
CA LYS A 392 -1.01 -13.09 -26.83
C LYS A 392 0.36 -12.59 -26.34
N SER A 393 0.43 -12.09 -25.10
CA SER A 393 1.65 -11.61 -24.45
C SER A 393 1.85 -12.22 -23.05
N ILE A 394 3.02 -11.96 -22.47
CA ILE A 394 3.31 -12.18 -21.04
C ILE A 394 3.08 -10.93 -20.19
N TYR A 395 2.67 -9.81 -20.80
CA TYR A 395 2.56 -8.50 -20.17
C TYR A 395 1.10 -8.14 -19.89
N PHE A 396 0.80 -7.72 -18.66
CA PHE A 396 -0.55 -7.44 -18.19
C PHE A 396 -0.63 -6.09 -17.48
N ASN A 397 -1.68 -5.31 -17.75
CA ASN A 397 -1.86 -4.00 -17.13
C ASN A 397 -2.46 -4.06 -15.70
N SER A 398 -2.96 -5.22 -15.27
CA SER A 398 -3.56 -5.41 -13.93
C SER A 398 -3.44 -6.86 -13.45
N ILE A 399 -3.40 -7.06 -12.12
CA ILE A 399 -3.50 -8.40 -11.50
C ILE A 399 -4.82 -9.07 -11.87
N LYS A 400 -5.92 -8.31 -11.95
CA LYS A 400 -7.20 -8.80 -12.44
C LYS A 400 -7.08 -9.39 -13.85
N ASN A 401 -6.31 -8.77 -14.74
CA ASN A 401 -6.07 -9.31 -16.08
C ASN A 401 -5.23 -10.59 -16.02
N VAL A 402 -4.19 -10.67 -15.18
CA VAL A 402 -3.42 -11.92 -14.98
C VAL A 402 -4.34 -13.05 -14.54
N MET A 403 -5.15 -12.81 -13.51
CA MET A 403 -6.11 -13.77 -12.95
C MET A 403 -7.14 -14.24 -14.00
N ASN A 404 -7.74 -13.31 -14.74
CA ASN A 404 -8.74 -13.63 -15.75
C ASN A 404 -8.14 -14.41 -16.93
N ASN A 405 -6.97 -14.01 -17.43
CA ASN A 405 -6.32 -14.72 -18.54
C ASN A 405 -5.82 -16.11 -18.12
N TYR A 406 -5.39 -16.28 -16.87
CA TYR A 406 -5.13 -17.61 -16.30
C TYR A 406 -6.38 -18.48 -16.33
N ARG A 407 -7.51 -17.98 -15.78
CA ARG A 407 -8.79 -18.69 -15.77
C ARG A 407 -9.22 -19.09 -17.18
N ASP A 408 -9.28 -18.13 -18.09
CA ASP A 408 -9.81 -18.35 -19.43
C ASP A 408 -8.97 -19.35 -20.20
N ARG A 409 -7.63 -19.28 -20.08
CA ARG A 409 -6.74 -20.24 -20.70
C ARG A 409 -6.92 -21.64 -20.13
N LEU A 410 -6.97 -21.78 -18.80
CA LEU A 410 -7.11 -23.07 -18.14
C LEU A 410 -8.45 -23.75 -18.51
N LEU A 411 -9.53 -22.98 -18.64
CA LEU A 411 -10.84 -23.51 -19.00
C LEU A 411 -10.92 -23.97 -20.46
N LYS A 412 -10.28 -23.23 -21.37
CA LYS A 412 -10.24 -23.54 -22.82
C LYS A 412 -9.25 -24.64 -23.18
N GLN A 413 -8.31 -24.97 -22.31
CA GLN A 413 -7.29 -25.97 -22.60
C GLN A 413 -7.86 -27.39 -22.41
N GLU A 414 -7.98 -28.13 -23.51
CA GLU A 414 -8.47 -29.52 -23.52
C GLU A 414 -7.45 -30.48 -22.89
N ASN A 415 -6.19 -30.39 -23.33
CA ASN A 415 -5.08 -31.20 -22.83
C ASN A 415 -4.29 -30.44 -21.77
N LEU A 416 -4.68 -30.61 -20.51
CA LEU A 416 -3.97 -30.03 -19.38
C LEU A 416 -2.64 -30.77 -19.16
N PRO A 417 -1.55 -30.05 -18.83
CA PRO A 417 -0.32 -30.68 -18.41
C PRO A 417 -0.59 -31.59 -17.21
N LYS A 418 0.22 -32.63 -17.05
CA LYS A 418 0.20 -33.47 -15.83
C LYS A 418 1.50 -33.40 -15.03
N ILE A 419 2.54 -32.85 -15.66
CA ILE A 419 3.90 -32.81 -15.11
C ILE A 419 4.28 -31.36 -14.84
N SER A 420 4.65 -31.11 -13.59
CA SER A 420 5.16 -29.82 -13.11
C SER A 420 6.68 -29.89 -12.97
N LYS A 421 7.38 -28.97 -13.65
CA LYS A 421 8.83 -28.80 -13.57
C LYS A 421 9.18 -27.34 -13.35
N LEU A 422 9.98 -27.02 -12.34
CA LEU A 422 10.36 -25.65 -11.99
C LEU A 422 11.73 -25.24 -12.52
N VAL A 423 12.63 -26.16 -12.88
CA VAL A 423 13.92 -25.79 -13.49
C VAL A 423 13.73 -24.89 -14.73
N PRO A 424 12.82 -25.19 -15.68
CA PRO A 424 12.56 -24.29 -16.82
C PRO A 424 12.05 -22.91 -16.39
N VAL A 425 11.20 -22.85 -15.36
CA VAL A 425 10.66 -21.60 -14.81
C VAL A 425 11.78 -20.75 -14.21
N ILE A 426 12.65 -21.37 -13.40
CA ILE A 426 13.76 -20.69 -12.72
C ILE A 426 14.79 -20.19 -13.72
N LYS A 427 15.18 -20.99 -14.71
CA LYS A 427 16.10 -20.58 -15.77
C LYS A 427 15.57 -19.39 -16.58
N HIS A 428 14.29 -19.44 -16.97
CA HIS A 428 13.66 -18.34 -17.69
C HIS A 428 13.62 -17.06 -16.84
N ALA A 429 13.22 -17.17 -15.58
CA ALA A 429 13.20 -16.04 -14.65
C ALA A 429 14.61 -15.48 -14.37
N LYS A 430 15.63 -16.33 -14.29
CA LYS A 430 17.05 -15.95 -14.15
C LYS A 430 17.52 -15.13 -15.34
N LYS A 431 17.29 -15.61 -16.57
CA LYS A 431 17.62 -14.88 -17.81
C LYS A 431 16.92 -13.52 -17.83
N TYR A 432 15.63 -13.51 -17.49
CA TYR A 432 14.86 -12.28 -17.41
C TYR A 432 15.43 -11.28 -16.38
N ALA A 433 15.76 -11.75 -15.17
CA ALA A 433 16.30 -10.92 -14.11
C ALA A 433 17.66 -10.30 -14.46
N ILE A 434 18.54 -11.07 -15.11
CA ILE A 434 19.85 -10.58 -15.59
C ILE A 434 19.66 -9.46 -16.62
N ASN A 435 18.77 -9.68 -17.60
CA ASN A 435 18.49 -8.67 -18.63
C ASN A 435 17.91 -7.40 -18.01
N LYS A 436 16.91 -7.52 -17.13
CA LYS A 436 16.29 -6.35 -16.50
C LYS A 436 17.16 -5.62 -15.50
N TRP A 437 18.11 -6.32 -14.89
CA TRP A 437 19.16 -5.67 -14.11
C TRP A 437 20.07 -4.83 -15.00
N THR A 438 20.55 -5.41 -16.10
CA THR A 438 21.46 -4.75 -17.05
C THR A 438 20.81 -3.56 -17.73
N GLU A 439 19.59 -3.73 -18.25
CA GLU A 439 18.84 -2.66 -18.93
C GLU A 439 18.43 -1.55 -17.96
N SER A 440 18.04 -1.95 -16.75
CA SER A 440 17.20 -1.08 -15.96
C SER A 440 17.25 -1.38 -14.46
N HIS A 441 18.39 -1.78 -13.89
CA HIS A 441 18.63 -2.00 -12.45
C HIS A 441 17.40 -2.45 -11.67
N THR A 442 16.71 -3.46 -12.20
CA THR A 442 15.42 -3.92 -11.68
C THR A 442 15.61 -5.22 -10.93
N PHE A 443 15.26 -5.19 -9.66
CA PHE A 443 15.18 -6.38 -8.84
C PHE A 443 13.88 -7.15 -9.14
N SER A 444 13.99 -8.45 -9.38
CA SER A 444 12.89 -9.32 -9.80
C SER A 444 12.33 -10.14 -8.63
N ILE A 445 11.03 -9.98 -8.35
CA ILE A 445 10.29 -10.78 -7.36
C ILE A 445 9.50 -11.86 -8.10
N VAL A 446 10.02 -13.07 -8.12
CA VAL A 446 9.43 -14.21 -8.86
C VAL A 446 8.47 -14.95 -7.94
N THR A 447 7.18 -14.94 -8.27
CA THR A 447 6.16 -15.67 -7.53
C THR A 447 5.73 -16.90 -8.33
N ILE A 448 5.89 -18.08 -7.74
CA ILE A 448 5.55 -19.37 -8.33
C ILE A 448 4.31 -19.92 -7.62
N PHE A 449 3.21 -20.12 -8.35
CA PHE A 449 2.00 -20.77 -7.85
C PHE A 449 2.00 -22.23 -8.29
N THR A 450 1.99 -23.17 -7.34
CA THR A 450 1.99 -24.62 -7.58
C THR A 450 1.22 -25.34 -6.45
N ASN A 451 0.84 -26.62 -6.60
CA ASN A 451 0.34 -27.42 -5.47
C ASN A 451 1.49 -28.10 -4.69
N GLY A 452 2.74 -27.86 -5.09
CA GLY A 452 3.92 -28.42 -4.46
C GLY A 452 4.32 -29.82 -4.92
N HIS A 453 3.59 -30.43 -5.86
CA HIS A 453 3.99 -31.66 -6.52
C HIS A 453 4.83 -31.34 -7.76
N VAL A 454 6.14 -31.22 -7.56
CA VAL A 454 7.12 -30.86 -8.59
C VAL A 454 8.07 -32.04 -8.82
N GLU A 455 8.25 -32.47 -10.08
CA GLU A 455 9.09 -33.61 -10.43
C GLU A 455 10.59 -33.34 -10.17
N ASP A 456 11.07 -32.17 -10.59
CA ASP A 456 12.47 -31.74 -10.50
C ASP A 456 12.75 -30.91 -9.23
N PHE A 457 12.14 -31.29 -8.11
CA PHE A 457 12.18 -30.51 -6.87
C PHE A 457 13.60 -30.17 -6.42
N GLN A 458 14.51 -31.16 -6.39
CA GLN A 458 15.83 -30.94 -5.82
C GLN A 458 16.74 -30.14 -6.77
N GLU A 459 16.62 -30.38 -8.07
CA GLU A 459 17.25 -29.59 -9.13
C GLU A 459 16.76 -28.13 -9.07
N SER A 460 15.47 -27.92 -8.79
CA SER A 460 14.89 -26.58 -8.65
C SER A 460 15.45 -25.83 -7.44
N ILE A 461 15.65 -26.50 -6.30
CA ILE A 461 16.31 -25.89 -5.14
C ILE A 461 17.76 -25.51 -5.48
N ASN A 462 18.49 -26.37 -6.19
CA ASN A 462 19.85 -26.05 -6.63
C ASN A 462 19.88 -24.81 -7.55
N GLU A 463 18.98 -24.74 -8.53
CA GLU A 463 18.89 -23.60 -9.44
C GLU A 463 18.53 -22.30 -8.71
N ILE A 464 17.66 -22.35 -7.69
CA ILE A 464 17.35 -21.19 -6.84
C ILE A 464 18.59 -20.76 -6.06
N VAL A 465 19.34 -21.68 -5.45
CA VAL A 465 20.59 -21.37 -4.72
C VAL A 465 21.64 -20.75 -5.65
N ASN A 466 21.72 -21.23 -6.89
CA ASN A 466 22.63 -20.68 -7.92
C ASN A 466 22.25 -19.27 -8.38
N CYS A 467 21.11 -18.72 -7.95
CA CYS A 467 20.70 -17.34 -8.20
C CYS A 467 21.11 -16.38 -7.07
N GLU A 468 21.89 -16.80 -6.07
CA GLU A 468 22.15 -16.00 -4.86
C GLU A 468 22.73 -14.60 -5.11
N ASP A 469 23.61 -14.45 -6.10
CA ASP A 469 24.22 -13.16 -6.44
C ASP A 469 23.34 -12.29 -7.35
N LEU A 470 22.25 -12.85 -7.87
CA LEU A 470 21.38 -12.15 -8.80
C LEU A 470 20.37 -11.26 -8.06
N PRO A 471 19.94 -10.15 -8.67
CA PRO A 471 18.93 -9.23 -8.13
C PRO A 471 17.53 -9.84 -8.26
N MET A 472 17.31 -10.97 -7.61
CA MET A 472 16.06 -11.68 -7.62
C MET A 472 15.81 -12.46 -6.32
N ALA A 473 14.54 -12.69 -6.03
CA ALA A 473 14.07 -13.54 -4.95
C ALA A 473 12.79 -14.27 -5.35
N PHE A 474 12.49 -15.37 -4.65
CA PHE A 474 11.36 -16.24 -4.99
C PHE A 474 10.30 -16.28 -3.87
N LEU A 475 9.04 -16.19 -4.25
CA LEU A 475 7.90 -16.54 -3.40
C LEU A 475 7.29 -17.82 -3.96
N ILE A 476 7.22 -18.87 -3.15
CA ILE A 476 6.63 -20.15 -3.54
C ILE A 476 5.28 -20.26 -2.85
N VAL A 477 4.20 -20.12 -3.62
CA VAL A 477 2.82 -20.11 -3.14
C VAL A 477 2.21 -21.48 -3.41
N THR A 478 1.96 -22.23 -2.34
CA THR A 478 1.62 -23.67 -2.40
C THR A 478 0.58 -24.10 -1.37
N ILE A 479 0.11 -25.35 -1.38
CA ILE A 479 -0.79 -25.87 -0.33
C ILE A 479 0.02 -26.35 0.88
N ASN A 480 -0.54 -26.23 2.08
CA ASN A 480 0.08 -26.84 3.26
C ASN A 480 -0.32 -28.32 3.33
N SER A 481 0.59 -29.22 2.94
CA SER A 481 0.35 -30.66 2.91
C SER A 481 1.63 -31.42 3.24
N ILE A 482 1.52 -32.55 3.96
CA ILE A 482 2.66 -33.41 4.29
C ILE A 482 3.36 -33.95 3.03
N LYS A 483 2.60 -34.15 1.93
CA LYS A 483 3.17 -34.59 0.64
C LYS A 483 3.91 -33.48 -0.11
N ASN A 484 3.67 -32.22 0.25
CA ASN A 484 4.32 -31.09 -0.37
C ASN A 484 5.72 -30.89 0.22
N LYS A 485 6.75 -31.20 -0.59
CA LYS A 485 8.16 -31.07 -0.20
C LYS A 485 8.56 -29.63 0.18
N PHE A 486 7.89 -28.60 -0.37
CA PHE A 486 8.11 -27.22 0.04
C PHE A 486 7.59 -26.92 1.45
N ALA A 487 6.57 -27.63 1.93
CA ALA A 487 6.03 -27.41 3.27
C ALA A 487 7.06 -27.77 4.35
N ALA A 488 7.87 -28.81 4.13
CA ALA A 488 8.98 -29.15 5.03
C ALA A 488 10.07 -28.04 5.11
N LEU A 489 10.10 -27.11 4.16
CA LEU A 489 11.05 -25.99 4.12
C LEU A 489 10.49 -24.71 4.73
N SER A 490 9.19 -24.62 5.06
CA SER A 490 8.59 -23.39 5.60
C SER A 490 8.97 -23.08 7.04
N HIS A 491 9.18 -24.13 7.86
CA HIS A 491 9.50 -24.04 9.29
C HIS A 491 10.99 -23.90 9.57
N LYS A 492 11.85 -24.20 8.58
CA LYS A 492 13.28 -23.98 8.71
C LYS A 492 13.53 -22.54 8.29
N GLU A 493 13.70 -21.63 9.25
CA GLU A 493 14.14 -20.25 8.99
C GLU A 493 15.59 -20.16 8.47
N LYS A 494 16.15 -21.27 7.97
CA LYS A 494 17.54 -21.38 7.55
C LYS A 494 17.67 -21.02 6.07
N ARG A 495 18.87 -20.54 5.72
CA ARG A 495 19.36 -20.38 4.34
C ARG A 495 19.18 -21.68 3.53
N SER A 496 19.01 -21.54 2.22
CA SER A 496 18.72 -22.66 1.32
C SER A 496 19.98 -23.52 1.12
N LYS A 497 19.85 -24.85 1.18
CA LYS A 497 20.97 -25.79 1.01
C LYS A 497 20.82 -26.54 -0.33
N ASN A 498 21.87 -26.55 -1.15
CA ASN A 498 21.90 -27.32 -2.41
C ASN A 498 22.26 -28.81 -2.15
N LYS A 499 22.25 -29.64 -3.21
CA LYS A 499 22.62 -31.07 -3.14
C LYS A 499 24.04 -31.33 -2.60
N GLU A 500 25.01 -30.48 -2.95
CA GLU A 500 26.42 -30.56 -2.52
C GLU A 500 26.62 -30.10 -1.07
N GLY A 501 25.56 -29.59 -0.45
CA GLY A 501 25.55 -29.09 0.90
C GLY A 501 25.97 -27.63 1.07
N LYS A 502 26.21 -26.90 -0.04
CA LYS A 502 26.40 -25.45 -0.03
C LYS A 502 25.13 -24.77 0.47
N ILE A 503 25.30 -23.95 1.50
CA ILE A 503 24.26 -23.09 2.07
C ILE A 503 24.35 -21.72 1.38
N SER A 504 23.23 -21.21 0.86
CA SER A 504 23.17 -19.88 0.24
C SER A 504 23.56 -18.79 1.24
N ARG A 505 24.22 -17.72 0.79
CA ARG A 505 24.64 -16.61 1.70
C ARG A 505 23.50 -15.75 2.21
N ARG A 506 22.34 -15.81 1.55
CA ARG A 506 21.11 -15.11 1.92
C ARG A 506 19.89 -16.01 1.73
N LYS A 507 18.77 -15.59 2.31
CA LYS A 507 17.47 -16.22 2.04
C LYS A 507 17.04 -15.97 0.59
N MET A 508 16.83 -17.04 -0.16
CA MET A 508 16.48 -16.99 -1.59
C MET A 508 14.99 -17.07 -1.85
N PHE A 509 14.26 -17.76 -0.99
CA PHE A 509 12.82 -17.93 -1.15
C PHE A 509 12.06 -17.93 0.17
N LYS A 510 10.76 -17.62 0.09
CA LYS A 510 9.78 -17.86 1.16
C LYS A 510 8.66 -18.73 0.62
N VAL A 511 8.34 -19.79 1.36
CA VAL A 511 7.15 -20.60 1.13
C VAL A 511 5.95 -19.95 1.82
N LEU A 512 4.87 -19.79 1.07
CA LEU A 512 3.60 -19.23 1.49
C LEU A 512 2.50 -20.22 1.15
N PHE A 513 1.48 -20.31 2.01
CA PHE A 513 0.43 -21.30 1.86
C PHE A 513 -0.92 -20.70 1.45
N TYR A 514 -1.58 -21.32 0.48
CA TYR A 514 -2.97 -21.03 0.08
C TYR A 514 -3.85 -22.28 0.34
N GLY A 515 -5.15 -22.11 0.60
CA GLY A 515 -6.10 -23.23 0.69
C GLY A 515 -7.22 -23.06 1.73
N ASN A 516 -8.35 -23.74 1.45
CA ASN A 516 -9.73 -23.36 1.78
C ASN A 516 -10.34 -23.97 3.08
N SER A 517 -9.55 -24.23 4.12
CA SER A 517 -10.09 -24.67 5.40
C SER A 517 -10.19 -23.48 6.35
N MET A 518 -11.27 -23.40 7.12
CA MET A 518 -11.55 -22.44 8.22
C MET A 518 -10.41 -22.29 9.27
N VAL A 519 -9.24 -22.89 9.05
CA VAL A 519 -8.05 -22.86 9.91
C VAL A 519 -6.84 -22.16 9.24
N ASN A 520 -6.84 -21.90 7.94
CA ASN A 520 -5.78 -21.11 7.28
C ASN A 520 -6.27 -19.70 6.99
N GLN A 521 -6.15 -18.81 7.97
CA GLN A 521 -6.52 -17.42 7.78
C GLN A 521 -5.74 -16.81 6.58
N PRO A 522 -6.38 -15.96 5.75
CA PRO A 522 -5.72 -15.17 4.69
C PRO A 522 -4.59 -14.24 5.20
N LYS A 523 -4.20 -14.31 6.48
CA LYS A 523 -3.08 -13.59 7.08
C LYS A 523 -1.71 -14.03 6.53
N ASN A 524 -1.54 -15.29 6.08
CA ASN A 524 -0.22 -15.76 5.61
C ASN A 524 0.23 -15.13 4.29
N LEU A 525 -0.68 -14.91 3.33
CA LEU A 525 -0.34 -14.28 2.04
C LEU A 525 -0.07 -12.78 2.20
N LYS A 526 -0.63 -12.12 3.23
CA LYS A 526 -0.32 -10.72 3.59
C LYS A 526 1.13 -10.53 4.04
N VAL A 527 1.82 -11.59 4.49
CA VAL A 527 3.25 -11.56 4.85
C VAL A 527 4.16 -11.53 3.61
N SER A 528 3.63 -11.78 2.40
CA SER A 528 4.43 -11.80 1.16
C SER A 528 5.22 -10.51 0.93
N ARG A 529 4.60 -9.34 1.17
CA ARG A 529 5.29 -8.04 1.19
C ARG A 529 6.51 -8.08 2.12
N ARG A 530 6.31 -8.43 3.39
CA ARG A 530 7.38 -8.46 4.41
C ARG A 530 8.49 -9.44 4.02
N ALA A 531 8.12 -10.61 3.52
CA ALA A 531 9.08 -11.62 3.06
C ALA A 531 9.92 -11.12 1.87
N ALA A 532 9.27 -10.49 0.89
CA ALA A 532 9.97 -9.89 -0.25
C ALA A 532 10.91 -8.77 0.20
N ILE A 533 10.47 -7.87 1.08
CA ILE A 533 11.31 -6.80 1.65
C ILE A 533 12.55 -7.37 2.34
N LYS A 534 12.38 -8.35 3.24
CA LYS A 534 13.52 -8.99 3.93
C LYS A 534 14.53 -9.58 2.93
N MET A 535 14.08 -10.29 1.90
CA MET A 535 14.98 -10.89 0.90
C MET A 535 15.67 -9.85 0.01
N ILE A 536 14.98 -8.76 -0.35
CA ILE A 536 15.56 -7.64 -1.09
C ILE A 536 16.67 -6.98 -0.26
N GLN A 537 16.40 -6.70 1.02
CA GLN A 537 17.38 -6.08 1.90
C GLN A 537 18.57 -7.00 2.15
N ALA A 538 18.35 -8.31 2.33
CA ALA A 538 19.44 -9.28 2.45
C ALA A 538 20.34 -9.31 1.20
N TRP A 539 19.74 -9.19 0.00
CA TRP A 539 20.51 -9.06 -1.24
C TRP A 539 21.30 -7.75 -1.31
N ALA A 540 20.66 -6.62 -0.99
CA ALA A 540 21.29 -5.31 -1.11
C ALA A 540 22.47 -5.11 -0.17
N ASN A 541 22.38 -5.64 1.06
CA ASN A 541 23.38 -5.38 2.10
C ASN A 541 24.52 -6.40 2.13
N LYS A 542 24.50 -7.44 1.27
CA LYS A 542 25.56 -8.46 1.08
C LYS A 542 26.05 -9.20 2.35
N GLU A 543 25.48 -8.94 3.52
CA GLU A 543 25.73 -9.64 4.77
C GLU A 543 24.43 -9.70 5.57
N GLU A 544 24.04 -10.91 5.97
CA GLU A 544 23.11 -11.14 7.06
C GLU A 544 23.99 -11.56 8.24
N LYS A 545 24.49 -10.57 9.00
CA LYS A 545 24.74 -10.80 10.43
C LYS A 545 23.36 -10.92 11.06
N ASP A 546 23.20 -11.91 11.93
CA ASP A 546 21.98 -12.18 12.69
C ASP A 546 21.53 -10.93 13.45
N THR A 547 20.84 -10.01 12.78
CA THR A 547 20.17 -8.89 13.43
C THR A 547 18.93 -9.47 14.05
N LEU A 548 18.95 -9.55 15.39
CA LEU A 548 17.81 -9.82 16.26
C LEU A 548 16.51 -9.37 15.59
N ASP A 549 15.62 -10.32 15.34
CA ASP A 549 14.25 -10.09 14.90
C ASP A 549 13.52 -9.31 16.00
N TYR A 550 13.66 -7.99 16.01
CA TYR A 550 12.61 -7.14 16.54
C TYR A 550 11.46 -7.25 15.54
N GLU A 551 10.49 -8.09 15.88
CA GLU A 551 9.15 -8.04 15.31
C GLU A 551 8.60 -6.62 15.54
N CYS A 552 8.89 -5.70 14.62
CA CYS A 552 8.13 -4.48 14.48
C CYS A 552 6.76 -4.92 13.95
N ASP A 553 5.82 -5.15 14.86
CA ASP A 553 4.39 -5.34 14.60
C ASP A 553 3.70 -4.09 14.00
N CYS A 554 4.49 -3.26 13.33
CA CYS A 554 4.14 -1.97 12.76
C CYS A 554 3.17 -2.08 11.56
N TYR A 555 2.72 -3.31 11.23
CA TYR A 555 1.60 -3.57 10.33
C TYR A 555 0.70 -4.75 10.79
N GLY A 556 0.78 -5.15 12.06
CA GLY A 556 0.33 -6.47 12.51
C GLY A 556 -0.34 -6.54 13.89
N SER A 557 -0.86 -5.46 14.47
CA SER A 557 -1.66 -5.55 15.71
C SER A 557 -3.01 -6.23 15.46
N PHE A 558 -3.03 -7.56 15.36
CA PHE A 558 -4.21 -8.41 15.53
C PHE A 558 -3.82 -9.80 16.03
N ASN A 559 -4.12 -10.00 17.32
CA ASN A 559 -4.40 -11.26 18.04
C ASN A 559 -3.20 -11.94 18.73
N LYS A 560 -2.83 -11.39 19.88
CA LYS A 560 -2.20 -12.16 20.95
C LYS A 560 -3.16 -12.23 22.13
N GLU A 561 -4.11 -13.14 22.05
CA GLU A 561 -4.85 -13.70 23.18
C GLU A 561 -5.47 -15.02 22.70
N PHE A 562 -5.41 -16.04 23.57
CA PHE A 562 -5.73 -17.46 23.33
C PHE A 562 -4.62 -18.32 22.69
N ASN A 563 -3.67 -18.78 23.52
CA ASN A 563 -3.57 -20.21 23.87
C ASN A 563 -2.29 -20.44 24.69
N ASP A 564 -2.42 -20.40 26.02
CA ASP A 564 -1.53 -21.14 26.92
C ASP A 564 -2.24 -22.45 27.27
N THR A 565 -1.60 -23.60 27.00
CA THR A 565 -1.48 -24.76 27.93
C THR A 565 -0.89 -26.00 27.23
N SER A 566 0.24 -26.47 27.77
CA SER A 566 0.81 -27.84 27.67
C SER A 566 1.32 -28.31 26.29
N SER A 567 2.37 -29.12 26.13
CA SER A 567 3.03 -30.06 27.04
C SER A 567 4.46 -30.35 26.59
N MET A 568 5.33 -30.59 27.57
CA MET A 568 6.68 -31.16 27.47
C MET A 568 6.69 -32.57 26.84
N ALA A 569 7.75 -32.89 26.08
CA ALA A 569 8.41 -34.22 26.00
C ALA A 569 9.56 -34.10 24.96
N SER A 570 10.80 -33.90 25.42
CA SER A 570 11.84 -34.92 25.58
C SER A 570 12.64 -35.19 24.29
N GLU A 571 13.79 -34.51 24.19
CA GLU A 571 14.94 -34.91 23.41
C GLU A 571 15.52 -36.23 23.95
N SER A 572 15.91 -37.12 23.03
CA SER A 572 16.95 -38.11 23.30
C SER A 572 17.66 -38.46 22.00
N ASP A 573 18.97 -38.26 22.03
CA ASP A 573 19.98 -38.57 21.04
C ASP A 573 19.95 -40.02 20.53
N TYR A 574 20.35 -40.22 19.27
CA TYR A 574 21.15 -41.39 18.87
C TYR A 574 22.10 -41.02 17.71
N LEU A 575 23.39 -41.08 18.03
CA LEU A 575 24.55 -41.11 17.13
C LEU A 575 24.70 -42.52 16.51
N MET A 576 25.20 -42.59 15.27
CA MET A 576 26.14 -43.56 14.67
C MET A 576 26.09 -43.36 13.13
N SER A 577 27.13 -42.84 12.45
CA SER A 577 28.22 -43.57 11.76
C SER A 577 27.69 -44.67 10.81
N GLU A 578 28.01 -44.75 9.52
CA GLU A 578 29.33 -44.77 8.87
C GLU A 578 29.23 -44.45 7.37
N SER A 579 30.41 -44.33 6.78
CA SER A 579 30.83 -44.16 5.38
C SER A 579 30.12 -45.04 4.34
N ASP A 580 30.03 -44.54 3.11
CA ASP A 580 30.82 -45.12 2.01
C ASP A 580 30.88 -44.21 0.78
N ARG A 581 32.07 -44.23 0.17
CA ARG A 581 32.46 -43.55 -1.07
C ARG A 581 32.11 -44.45 -2.24
N GLU A 582 31.53 -43.91 -3.31
CA GLU A 582 31.75 -44.44 -4.66
C GLU A 582 31.86 -43.31 -5.68
N ASP A 583 32.96 -43.36 -6.43
CA ASP A 583 33.31 -42.56 -7.60
C ASP A 583 32.39 -42.85 -8.79
N GLY A 584 32.10 -41.84 -9.62
CA GLY A 584 31.32 -42.07 -10.84
C GLY A 584 31.18 -40.87 -11.78
N LYS A 585 32.25 -40.65 -12.56
CA LYS A 585 32.29 -40.26 -13.99
C LYS A 585 31.36 -39.15 -14.51
N GLU A 586 32.02 -38.11 -15.02
CA GLU A 586 31.47 -37.09 -15.92
C GLU A 586 30.97 -37.71 -17.24
N GLU A 587 29.73 -37.39 -17.62
CA GLU A 587 29.24 -37.52 -19.00
C GLU A 587 28.80 -36.15 -19.53
N ASN A 588 29.34 -35.82 -20.71
CA ASN A 588 29.08 -34.60 -21.47
C ASN A 588 27.61 -34.50 -21.90
N ILE A 589 26.96 -33.38 -21.57
CA ILE A 589 25.60 -33.06 -21.99
C ILE A 589 25.61 -32.36 -23.35
N VAL A 590 25.02 -33.02 -24.35
CA VAL A 590 24.64 -32.47 -25.65
C VAL A 590 23.53 -31.43 -25.48
N SER A 591 23.70 -30.27 -26.12
CA SER A 591 22.76 -29.14 -26.11
C SER A 591 21.39 -29.51 -26.69
N THR A 592 20.33 -29.18 -25.95
CA THR A 592 18.93 -29.25 -26.42
C THR A 592 18.40 -27.83 -26.61
N ASP A 593 17.86 -27.55 -27.80
CA ASP A 593 17.24 -26.28 -28.13
C ASP A 593 16.02 -26.00 -27.23
N GLU A 594 16.20 -25.15 -26.22
CA GLU A 594 15.12 -24.67 -25.33
C GLU A 594 14.23 -23.68 -26.11
N PHE A 595 12.92 -23.96 -26.17
CA PHE A 595 11.90 -23.04 -26.66
C PHE A 595 11.77 -21.89 -25.65
N ASP A 596 12.63 -20.88 -25.79
CA ASP A 596 12.57 -19.67 -25.01
C ASP A 596 11.23 -18.97 -25.28
N LEU A 597 10.53 -18.52 -24.24
CA LEU A 597 9.52 -17.48 -24.40
C LEU A 597 10.29 -16.23 -24.86
N ASN A 598 10.54 -16.12 -26.17
CA ASN A 598 11.24 -14.99 -26.76
C ASN A 598 10.55 -13.72 -26.25
N VAL A 599 11.24 -13.05 -25.33
CA VAL A 599 10.92 -11.73 -24.88
C VAL A 599 11.39 -10.85 -26.03
N ASP A 600 10.47 -10.43 -26.91
CA ASP A 600 10.78 -9.31 -27.80
C ASP A 600 10.98 -8.09 -26.92
N LEU A 601 12.24 -7.86 -26.52
CA LEU A 601 12.69 -6.77 -25.66
C LEU A 601 12.50 -5.37 -26.29
N ASN A 602 11.86 -5.28 -27.46
CA ASN A 602 11.67 -4.07 -28.26
C ASN A 602 10.20 -3.66 -28.45
N GLU A 603 9.21 -4.32 -27.83
CA GLU A 603 7.81 -3.88 -27.94
C GLU A 603 7.50 -2.58 -27.18
N GLU A 604 8.43 -2.03 -26.38
CA GLU A 604 8.24 -0.74 -25.70
C GLU A 604 8.62 0.50 -26.55
N THR A 605 9.24 0.37 -27.74
CA THR A 605 9.76 1.55 -28.49
C THR A 605 9.69 1.49 -30.03
N LYS A 606 8.71 0.79 -30.64
CA LYS A 606 8.48 0.90 -32.10
C LYS A 606 7.24 1.73 -32.46
N THR A 607 7.43 3.05 -32.53
CA THR A 607 6.85 3.90 -33.59
C THR A 607 7.80 5.07 -33.83
N GLY A 608 8.77 4.88 -34.73
CA GLY A 608 9.62 5.95 -35.25
C GLY A 608 9.01 6.56 -36.51
N ASN A 609 9.05 7.88 -36.59
CA ASN A 609 9.07 8.77 -37.75
C ASN A 609 8.19 8.43 -38.95
N HIS A 610 7.18 9.27 -39.21
CA HIS A 610 6.98 9.87 -40.53
C HIS A 610 6.09 11.13 -40.42
N SER A 611 6.43 12.14 -41.22
CA SER A 611 5.60 13.28 -41.63
C SER A 611 5.94 13.52 -43.12
N PRO A 612 5.08 14.14 -43.96
CA PRO A 612 3.65 14.43 -43.83
C PRO A 612 2.79 14.11 -45.10
N ILE A 613 1.46 14.14 -44.93
CA ILE A 613 0.38 14.42 -45.93
C ILE A 613 0.10 13.38 -47.04
N THR A 614 -1.13 12.83 -47.07
CA THR A 614 -2.18 13.12 -48.08
C THR A 614 -3.58 12.61 -47.67
N LYS A 615 -4.60 13.36 -48.12
CA LYS A 615 -6.05 13.19 -47.92
C LYS A 615 -6.62 12.02 -48.73
N GLU A 616 -7.69 11.39 -48.22
CA GLU A 616 -8.88 10.83 -48.93
C GLU A 616 -9.78 10.16 -47.86
N GLN A 617 -10.90 10.75 -47.41
CA GLN A 617 -12.29 10.77 -47.91
C GLN A 617 -13.00 9.41 -48.13
N ASN A 618 -14.14 9.28 -47.40
CA ASN A 618 -15.37 8.49 -47.66
C ASN A 618 -15.32 6.97 -47.33
N THR A 619 -16.34 6.30 -46.76
CA THR A 619 -17.79 6.60 -46.60
C THR A 619 -18.42 5.70 -45.52
N LYS A 620 -19.61 6.11 -45.07
CA LYS A 620 -20.58 5.46 -44.17
C LYS A 620 -20.91 3.99 -44.51
N ASN A 621 -21.37 3.23 -43.50
CA ASN A 621 -22.67 2.53 -43.52
C ASN A 621 -23.00 1.94 -42.14
N GLU A 622 -24.06 2.47 -41.53
CA GLU A 622 -24.96 1.77 -40.62
C GLU A 622 -26.14 1.28 -41.47
N GLU A 623 -26.57 0.02 -41.30
CA GLU A 623 -28.00 -0.33 -41.23
C GLU A 623 -28.20 -1.79 -40.77
N ASN A 624 -29.32 -1.95 -40.05
CA ASN A 624 -29.87 -3.13 -39.38
C ASN A 624 -30.27 -4.28 -40.32
N ILE A 625 -30.46 -5.49 -39.74
CA ILE A 625 -31.63 -6.37 -39.96
C ILE A 625 -31.72 -7.40 -38.81
N GLN A 626 -32.94 -7.54 -38.27
CA GLN A 626 -33.43 -8.54 -37.30
C GLN A 626 -34.06 -9.77 -38.00
N ASN A 627 -34.34 -10.80 -37.18
CA ASN A 627 -35.25 -11.98 -37.31
C ASN A 627 -34.49 -13.32 -37.41
N GLU A 628 -34.52 -14.20 -36.38
CA GLU A 628 -35.63 -15.08 -35.90
C GLU A 628 -36.03 -16.11 -36.99
N GLU A 629 -36.14 -17.43 -36.78
CA GLU A 629 -36.57 -18.22 -35.62
C GLU A 629 -36.41 -19.75 -35.87
N ASN A 630 -36.64 -20.57 -34.83
CA ASN A 630 -37.04 -22.00 -34.76
C ASN A 630 -35.98 -23.12 -34.57
N ILE A 631 -36.11 -24.11 -33.66
CA ILE A 631 -36.95 -24.35 -32.45
C ILE A 631 -36.38 -25.61 -31.71
N GLN A 632 -36.40 -25.56 -30.38
CA GLN A 632 -36.52 -26.60 -29.31
C GLN A 632 -35.86 -28.00 -29.38
N ASN A 633 -35.16 -28.34 -28.28
CA ASN A 633 -35.63 -29.39 -27.37
C ASN A 633 -35.20 -29.11 -25.91
N GLU A 634 -36.18 -29.08 -25.02
CA GLU A 634 -36.09 -28.95 -23.57
C GLU A 634 -35.72 -30.30 -22.93
N GLU A 635 -34.95 -30.28 -21.84
CA GLU A 635 -35.37 -30.79 -20.52
C GLU A 635 -34.18 -30.76 -19.53
N ASN A 636 -34.51 -30.50 -18.26
CA ASN A 636 -33.66 -30.42 -17.06
C ASN A 636 -32.97 -29.06 -16.80
N ILE A 637 -33.70 -28.15 -16.16
CA ILE A 637 -33.46 -27.68 -14.77
C ILE A 637 -34.70 -26.87 -14.35
N LYS A 638 -35.60 -27.52 -13.61
CA LYS A 638 -36.46 -26.88 -12.61
C LYS A 638 -35.99 -27.41 -11.28
N ASN A 639 -35.42 -26.54 -10.45
CA ASN A 639 -35.52 -26.58 -9.00
C ASN A 639 -34.77 -25.35 -8.43
N GLU A 640 -35.49 -24.64 -7.55
CA GLU A 640 -35.04 -23.62 -6.59
C GLU A 640 -35.67 -22.23 -6.77
N GLU A 641 -37.00 -22.19 -6.58
CA GLU A 641 -37.64 -21.17 -5.76
C GLU A 641 -38.24 -21.85 -4.51
N ASN A 642 -38.34 -21.07 -3.42
CA ASN A 642 -38.62 -21.41 -2.00
C ASN A 642 -37.32 -21.51 -1.19
N ILE A 643 -37.02 -20.61 -0.25
CA ILE A 643 -37.78 -20.34 0.98
C ILE A 643 -37.56 -18.89 1.45
N LYS A 644 -38.66 -18.18 1.72
CA LYS A 644 -38.75 -17.15 2.78
C LYS A 644 -39.22 -17.83 4.07
N ASN A 645 -38.79 -17.27 5.20
CA ASN A 645 -39.23 -17.45 6.59
C ASN A 645 -38.28 -18.27 7.48
N ASP A 646 -37.61 -17.62 8.43
CA ASP A 646 -38.07 -17.59 9.83
C ASP A 646 -37.16 -16.68 10.68
N GLU A 647 -37.69 -15.52 11.08
CA GLU A 647 -37.32 -14.87 12.33
C GLU A 647 -38.14 -15.51 13.44
N ASN A 648 -37.50 -15.95 14.52
CA ASN A 648 -38.18 -16.28 15.78
C ASN A 648 -37.22 -16.09 16.96
N ILE A 649 -37.41 -15.00 17.70
CA ILE A 649 -37.22 -14.95 19.16
C ILE A 649 -38.42 -14.17 19.75
N GLN A 650 -39.39 -14.93 20.27
CA GLN A 650 -40.25 -14.59 21.42
C GLN A 650 -39.39 -14.63 22.70
N ASN A 651 -39.61 -13.96 23.84
CA ASN A 651 -40.53 -12.97 24.44
C ASN A 651 -39.67 -12.28 25.56
N ASP A 652 -39.96 -11.11 26.15
CA ASP A 652 -41.02 -10.84 27.13
C ASP A 652 -41.21 -9.32 27.36
N GLU A 653 -42.49 -8.92 27.33
CA GLU A 653 -43.22 -7.97 28.21
C GLU A 653 -42.57 -6.65 28.70
N ASN A 654 -43.11 -5.49 28.26
CA ASN A 654 -44.09 -4.72 29.04
C ASN A 654 -44.47 -3.34 28.42
N ILE A 655 -45.78 -3.19 28.17
CA ILE A 655 -46.66 -2.07 28.59
C ILE A 655 -46.65 -0.73 27.81
N GLN A 656 -47.75 -0.58 27.02
CA GLN A 656 -48.70 0.55 26.88
C GLN A 656 -48.27 1.81 26.09
N ASN A 657 -48.90 2.02 24.91
CA ASN A 657 -50.09 2.87 24.65
C ASN A 657 -49.71 4.38 24.70
N GLU A 658 -49.86 5.21 23.67
CA GLU A 658 -51.07 5.47 22.90
C GLU A 658 -50.73 6.32 21.65
N GLU A 659 -51.17 5.90 20.47
CA GLU A 659 -51.61 6.82 19.42
C GLU A 659 -53.15 6.82 19.48
N LYS A 660 -53.77 7.99 19.60
CA LYS A 660 -54.77 8.45 18.61
C LYS A 660 -55.40 9.81 18.91
N LYS A 661 -55.48 10.57 17.83
CA LYS A 661 -56.52 11.52 17.40
C LYS A 661 -56.43 12.97 17.84
N GLU A 662 -56.11 13.80 16.85
CA GLU A 662 -56.71 15.12 16.65
C GLU A 662 -58.25 15.00 16.47
N VAL A 663 -59.01 15.89 17.10
CA VAL A 663 -59.79 17.00 16.48
C VAL A 663 -60.89 17.43 17.46
N GLU A 664 -60.78 18.72 17.86
CA GLU A 664 -61.79 19.72 18.25
C GLU A 664 -63.06 19.31 19.03
N ILE A 665 -63.33 19.99 20.15
CA ILE A 665 -64.31 21.09 20.28
C ILE A 665 -64.50 21.45 21.78
N ASP A 666 -64.36 22.75 22.04
CA ASP A 666 -64.94 23.62 23.07
C ASP A 666 -64.95 23.36 24.60
N GLU A 667 -64.84 24.53 25.24
CA GLU A 667 -65.41 24.96 26.51
C GLU A 667 -64.75 24.52 27.83
N SER A 668 -63.90 25.45 28.31
CA SER A 668 -64.03 26.14 29.60
C SER A 668 -64.35 25.32 30.85
N VAL A 669 -63.51 25.48 31.88
CA VAL A 669 -63.84 26.07 33.20
C VAL A 669 -62.78 25.64 34.22
N GLU A 670 -62.20 26.65 34.90
CA GLU A 670 -61.68 26.70 36.29
C GLU A 670 -60.91 25.48 36.85
N GLY A 671 -59.74 25.59 37.47
CA GLY A 671 -59.05 26.74 38.04
C GLY A 671 -57.98 26.26 39.03
N LYS A 672 -57.12 27.22 39.38
CA LYS A 672 -56.03 27.21 40.37
C LYS A 672 -54.70 26.60 39.98
#